data_AF-A0A2U9SDM5-F1
#
_entry.id   AF-A0A2U9SDM5-F1
#
_cell.length_a   1.000
_cell.length_b   1.000
_cell.length_c   1.000
_cell.angle_alpha   90.00
_cell.angle_beta   90.00
_cell.angle_gamma   90.00
#
_symmetry.space_group_name_H-M   'P 1'
#
loop_
_entity.id
_entity.type
_entity.pdbx_description
1 polymer ?
#
loop_
_entity_poly.entity_id
_entity_poly.type
_entity_poly.pdbx_seq_one_letter_code
_entity_poly.pdbx_strand_id
1 'polypeptide(L)'
;MTIDVRDDTMMPDRKDGEPRARRLGVRGKLLLAFAGMAGMTVAASIVGLTSFSAVEAPLTRIVGTGLPEMELAKRLSAESSGIAAAAPVLAAADSQSERERVHGEIMGNGKALGALVEELAARRAGDPLIAELRGKTQGLIATLDRGNAAATLRLSVRGTRETMSAELAKAYDAFLAALAPLTDRAGATLRDKGDTLDNSTERDMNALSDAVRSLITMYEVRGDLSVASEALIRAGSAETAFAVTQHQQAYLEAAARMVSATAQIGGRLSKETADGLDAFFLLGDGAAGVFDLRRAALELPAGSGERDGLRQKVADVLADAARRQAALVEQMEAPLMRLKAEIRLSSVNVRSQTRESMQDLLGDGLARFRTYLELSTYAAATVGALNEAAQAPSTDRLAMLETRYAAAAKAMDERLKALQKAGDDGLPKLVKSVEVLAGFGKGENSLFKLRRSELDAAAENEKVLAENRLIARQFAGTVDGQIAAMKQEADSAAAGATDALSAGRMMLILFAAASLVGAAALAWFVVGRNIVARLSALSDAMRAIAAGNLNAPIPAAGSDEIGDMTRALIVFRDTANEANTANARAEAERSRAAGERRRAMVEMAENFESSVRGVLDRVARAAGEMQDMAQRMSRNAEATTGEAATAASTSQQAEGSVKAVAAATEELSASIQEIGSQVHASSQIARKAAGEAERTDRTVEGLSQSANKIGEVVQLINDIASQTNLLALNATIEAARAGEAGKGFAVVASEVKSLANQTGKATEEISSQIQAMQSVTQDAVDAIRSIAGTIREINEIAASVAVAVEQQSAATREIARNVGEAADGTQHVRRNIDSVARAAAESGESATRVLTASSTVADEVRSLGSQVDSLVNRMRAG
;
A
#
# COMPACT_ATOMS: atom_id res chain seq x y z
N MET A 1 79.18 -11.20 -67.12
CA MET A 1 80.48 -11.68 -67.62
C MET A 1 81.03 -12.61 -66.54
N THR A 2 81.03 -13.94 -66.64
CA THR A 2 80.54 -14.94 -67.62
C THR A 2 80.68 -16.25 -66.80
N ILE A 3 79.59 -16.98 -66.54
CA ILE A 3 79.23 -18.26 -67.21
C ILE A 3 80.25 -19.38 -66.86
N ASP A 4 79.94 -20.61 -66.47
CA ASP A 4 78.72 -21.42 -66.51
C ASP A 4 78.88 -22.60 -65.56
N VAL A 5 77.74 -23.25 -65.30
CA VAL A 5 77.66 -24.69 -65.03
C VAL A 5 77.55 -25.41 -66.38
N ARG A 6 78.40 -26.41 -66.66
CA ARG A 6 77.94 -27.65 -67.30
C ARG A 6 78.95 -28.82 -67.25
N ASP A 7 78.45 -29.86 -66.59
CA ASP A 7 78.68 -31.31 -66.67
C ASP A 7 79.98 -31.94 -67.19
N ASP A 8 80.51 -32.78 -66.30
CA ASP A 8 81.03 -34.15 -66.47
C ASP A 8 81.90 -34.54 -67.68
N THR A 9 83.20 -34.63 -67.35
CA THR A 9 84.13 -35.75 -67.57
C THR A 9 84.12 -36.52 -68.90
N MET A 10 85.23 -36.40 -69.63
CA MET A 10 85.93 -37.54 -70.23
C MET A 10 87.24 -37.78 -69.46
N MET A 11 87.45 -39.05 -69.08
CA MET A 11 88.71 -39.81 -68.85
C MET A 11 90.04 -39.05 -69.07
N PRO A 12 91.17 -39.34 -68.35
CA PRO A 12 91.71 -40.70 -68.39
C PRO A 12 92.73 -41.14 -67.29
N ASP A 13 93.08 -42.42 -67.44
CA ASP A 13 94.38 -43.08 -67.30
C ASP A 13 95.12 -43.32 -65.95
N ARG A 14 95.62 -44.55 -65.90
CA ARG A 14 96.44 -45.20 -64.87
C ARG A 14 97.81 -44.55 -64.73
N LYS A 15 98.36 -44.59 -63.51
CA LYS A 15 99.75 -45.01 -63.25
C LYS A 15 99.99 -45.38 -61.79
N ASP A 16 100.94 -46.29 -61.64
CA ASP A 16 101.27 -47.09 -60.48
C ASP A 16 101.78 -46.32 -59.26
N GLY A 17 101.42 -46.80 -58.08
CA GLY A 17 101.96 -46.37 -56.80
C GLY A 17 101.22 -47.03 -55.64
N GLU A 18 101.68 -48.20 -55.19
CA GLU A 18 101.24 -48.77 -53.91
C GLU A 18 101.57 -47.80 -52.76
N PRO A 19 100.58 -47.30 -51.99
CA PRO A 19 100.87 -46.54 -50.79
C PRO A 19 101.11 -47.51 -49.64
N ARG A 20 102.36 -47.57 -49.16
CA ARG A 20 102.70 -48.12 -47.83
C ARG A 20 101.79 -47.46 -46.78
N ALA A 21 100.79 -48.19 -46.31
CA ALA A 21 99.94 -47.78 -45.21
C ALA A 21 100.79 -47.51 -43.96
N ARG A 22 100.97 -46.24 -43.60
CA ARG A 22 101.47 -45.84 -42.28
C ARG A 22 100.50 -46.39 -41.24
N ARG A 23 100.85 -47.51 -40.61
CA ARG A 23 100.11 -48.05 -39.47
C ARG A 23 100.18 -47.03 -38.34
N LEU A 24 99.08 -46.31 -38.10
CA LEU A 24 98.93 -45.51 -36.88
C LEU A 24 99.08 -46.43 -35.67
N GLY A 25 100.10 -46.17 -34.85
CA GLY A 25 100.25 -46.78 -33.53
C GLY A 25 99.07 -46.43 -32.64
N VAL A 26 98.83 -47.26 -31.61
CA VAL A 26 97.65 -47.23 -30.73
C VAL A 26 97.34 -45.83 -30.17
N ARG A 27 98.36 -44.98 -29.93
CA ARG A 27 98.19 -43.58 -29.49
C ARG A 27 97.43 -42.68 -30.48
N GLY A 28 97.67 -42.82 -31.78
CA GLY A 28 97.03 -41.98 -32.79
C GLY A 28 95.55 -42.33 -33.02
N LYS A 29 95.18 -43.60 -32.78
CA LYS A 29 93.78 -44.05 -32.90
C LYS A 29 92.91 -43.59 -31.72
N LEU A 30 93.49 -43.43 -30.53
CA LEU A 30 92.78 -42.93 -29.34
C LEU A 30 92.50 -41.43 -29.40
N LEU A 31 93.44 -40.62 -29.88
CA LEU A 31 93.26 -39.17 -30.02
C LEU A 31 92.11 -38.81 -30.99
N LEU A 32 91.96 -39.57 -32.07
CA LEU A 32 90.92 -39.35 -33.07
C LEU A 32 89.51 -39.67 -32.53
N ALA A 33 89.40 -40.66 -31.63
CA ALA A 33 88.16 -40.99 -30.94
C ALA A 33 87.73 -39.91 -29.93
N PHE A 34 88.69 -39.32 -29.20
CA PHE A 34 88.40 -38.22 -28.27
C PHE A 34 87.95 -36.93 -28.99
N ALA A 35 88.58 -36.59 -30.12
CA ALA A 35 88.17 -35.45 -30.93
C ALA A 35 86.74 -35.60 -31.47
N GLY A 36 86.34 -36.81 -31.89
CA GLY A 36 84.98 -37.09 -32.35
C GLY A 36 83.91 -36.93 -31.27
N MET A 37 84.19 -37.39 -30.03
CA MET A 37 83.25 -37.21 -28.91
C MET A 37 83.12 -35.73 -28.48
N ALA A 38 84.24 -35.00 -28.42
CA ALA A 38 84.21 -33.57 -28.10
C ALA A 38 83.39 -32.77 -29.11
N GLY A 39 83.55 -33.04 -30.41
CA GLY A 39 82.77 -32.40 -31.47
C GLY A 39 81.26 -32.64 -31.38
N MET A 40 80.83 -33.86 -31.04
CA MET A 40 79.40 -34.18 -30.87
C MET A 40 78.77 -33.49 -29.66
N THR A 41 79.55 -33.28 -28.59
CA THR A 41 79.06 -32.60 -27.38
C THR A 41 78.80 -31.10 -27.64
N VAL A 42 79.65 -30.47 -28.46
CA VAL A 42 79.48 -29.08 -28.90
C VAL A 42 78.24 -28.95 -29.79
N ALA A 43 78.05 -29.87 -30.75
CA ALA A 43 76.86 -29.86 -31.61
C ALA A 43 75.55 -30.02 -30.82
N ALA A 44 75.51 -30.94 -29.84
CA ALA A 44 74.35 -31.10 -28.96
C ALA A 44 74.06 -29.84 -28.13
N SER A 45 75.10 -29.14 -27.69
CA SER A 45 74.96 -27.87 -26.93
C SER A 45 74.38 -26.75 -27.81
N ILE A 46 74.79 -26.67 -29.08
CA ILE A 46 74.24 -25.70 -30.05
C ILE A 46 72.76 -25.96 -30.32
N VAL A 47 72.35 -27.22 -30.50
CA VAL A 47 70.94 -27.61 -30.67
C VAL A 47 70.11 -27.29 -29.42
N GLY A 48 70.67 -27.47 -28.23
CA GLY A 48 70.02 -27.08 -26.97
C GLY A 48 69.79 -25.57 -26.88
N LEU A 49 70.80 -24.76 -27.23
CA LEU A 49 70.71 -23.30 -27.24
C LEU A 49 69.67 -22.77 -28.24
N THR A 50 69.63 -23.29 -29.46
CA THR A 50 68.64 -22.88 -30.46
C THR A 50 67.22 -23.28 -30.05
N SER A 51 67.05 -24.49 -29.49
CA SER A 51 65.74 -24.96 -28.99
C SER A 51 65.25 -24.11 -27.81
N PHE A 52 66.14 -23.69 -26.91
CA PHE A 52 65.80 -22.80 -25.80
C PHE A 52 65.34 -21.42 -26.30
N SER A 53 66.08 -20.83 -27.25
CA SER A 53 65.71 -19.54 -27.85
C SER A 53 64.38 -19.58 -28.62
N ALA A 54 64.03 -20.73 -29.21
CA ALA A 54 62.76 -20.93 -29.91
C ALA A 54 61.54 -21.02 -28.97
N VAL A 55 61.77 -21.31 -27.68
CA VAL A 55 60.73 -21.42 -26.64
C VAL A 55 60.60 -20.12 -25.83
N GLU A 56 61.70 -19.39 -25.68
CA GLU A 56 61.76 -18.12 -24.96
C GLU A 56 60.86 -17.05 -25.58
N ALA A 57 60.87 -16.89 -26.92
CA ALA A 57 60.09 -15.85 -27.59
C ALA A 57 58.55 -16.02 -27.45
N PRO A 58 57.95 -17.22 -27.64
CA PRO A 58 56.54 -17.44 -27.36
C PRO A 58 56.15 -17.28 -25.88
N LEU A 59 56.98 -17.78 -24.95
CA LEU A 59 56.71 -17.64 -23.52
C LEU A 59 56.74 -16.17 -23.07
N THR A 60 57.69 -15.40 -23.59
CA THR A 60 57.79 -13.96 -23.30
C THR A 60 56.56 -13.20 -23.82
N ARG A 61 55.97 -13.62 -24.94
CA ARG A 61 54.71 -13.04 -25.45
C ARG A 61 53.50 -13.42 -24.58
N ILE A 62 53.38 -14.67 -24.14
CA ILE A 62 52.27 -15.11 -23.28
C ILE A 62 52.32 -14.42 -21.91
N VAL A 63 53.50 -14.41 -21.28
CA VAL A 63 53.69 -13.87 -19.92
C VAL A 63 53.81 -12.35 -19.93
N GLY A 64 54.45 -11.77 -20.93
CA GLY A 64 54.73 -10.33 -21.00
C GLY A 64 53.56 -9.50 -21.56
N THR A 65 52.77 -10.02 -22.50
CA THR A 65 51.68 -9.26 -23.13
C THR A 65 50.31 -9.93 -22.98
N GLY A 66 50.21 -11.25 -23.23
CA GLY A 66 48.90 -11.94 -23.25
C GLY A 66 48.15 -11.96 -21.91
N LEU A 67 48.82 -12.35 -20.81
CA LEU A 67 48.18 -12.45 -19.48
C LEU A 67 47.74 -11.09 -18.91
N PRO A 68 48.57 -10.02 -18.94
CA PRO A 68 48.15 -8.69 -18.49
C PRO A 68 46.96 -8.12 -19.27
N GLU A 69 46.88 -8.37 -20.58
CA GLU A 69 45.77 -7.89 -21.41
C GLU A 69 44.45 -8.63 -21.10
N MET A 70 44.49 -9.94 -20.81
CA MET A 70 43.30 -10.71 -20.37
C MET A 70 42.79 -10.25 -18.99
N GLU A 71 43.69 -9.88 -18.08
CA GLU A 71 43.32 -9.30 -16.77
C GLU A 71 42.66 -7.93 -16.94
N LEU A 72 43.17 -7.07 -17.83
CA LEU A 72 42.52 -5.80 -18.18
C LEU A 72 41.13 -6.01 -18.77
N ALA A 73 40.98 -6.97 -19.69
CA ALA A 73 39.68 -7.32 -20.27
C ALA A 73 38.67 -7.81 -19.20
N LYS A 74 39.10 -8.64 -18.24
CA LYS A 74 38.23 -9.04 -17.12
C LYS A 74 37.79 -7.87 -16.26
N ARG A 75 38.70 -6.94 -15.96
CA ARG A 75 38.37 -5.71 -15.20
C ARG A 75 37.40 -4.82 -15.95
N LEU A 76 37.54 -4.69 -17.28
CA LEU A 76 36.57 -3.98 -18.13
C LEU A 76 35.15 -4.56 -17.99
N SER A 77 35.02 -5.89 -18.04
CA SER A 77 33.73 -6.56 -17.86
C SER A 77 33.14 -6.31 -16.47
N ALA A 78 33.96 -6.40 -15.42
CA ALA A 78 33.55 -6.15 -14.04
C ALA A 78 33.06 -4.71 -13.82
N GLU A 79 33.78 -3.70 -14.32
CA GLU A 79 33.39 -2.29 -14.21
C GLU A 79 32.12 -1.98 -14.99
N SER A 80 31.97 -2.51 -16.22
CA SER A 80 30.75 -2.35 -17.01
C SER A 80 29.53 -2.97 -16.31
N SER A 81 29.70 -4.15 -15.71
CA SER A 81 28.65 -4.81 -14.93
C SER A 81 28.31 -4.02 -13.66
N GLY A 82 29.31 -3.47 -12.97
CA GLY A 82 29.12 -2.61 -11.81
C GLY A 82 28.32 -1.35 -12.13
N ILE A 83 28.61 -0.69 -13.25
CA ILE A 83 27.84 0.46 -13.75
C ILE A 83 26.38 0.07 -14.00
N ALA A 84 26.13 -1.05 -14.69
CA ALA A 84 24.78 -1.52 -14.98
C ALA A 84 23.99 -1.94 -13.74
N ALA A 85 24.68 -2.45 -12.70
CA ALA A 85 24.10 -2.82 -11.42
C ALA A 85 23.78 -1.60 -10.54
N ALA A 86 24.57 -0.53 -10.64
CA ALA A 86 24.39 0.69 -9.85
C ALA A 86 23.37 1.66 -10.49
N ALA A 87 23.18 1.64 -11.81
CA ALA A 87 22.25 2.52 -12.52
C ALA A 87 20.81 2.54 -11.95
N PRO A 88 20.19 1.42 -11.52
CA PRO A 88 18.87 1.44 -10.89
C PRO A 88 18.81 2.26 -9.58
N VAL A 89 19.91 2.31 -8.81
CA VAL A 89 19.98 3.08 -7.56
C VAL A 89 19.85 4.57 -7.85
N LEU A 90 20.45 5.05 -8.94
CA LEU A 90 20.31 6.44 -9.39
C LEU A 90 18.85 6.78 -9.75
N ALA A 91 18.16 5.87 -10.44
CA ALA A 91 16.75 6.07 -10.80
C ALA A 91 15.83 6.08 -9.57
N ALA A 92 16.14 5.24 -8.57
CA ALA A 92 15.36 5.06 -7.35
C ALA A 92 15.65 6.10 -6.24
N ALA A 93 16.69 6.92 -6.37
CA ALA A 93 17.09 7.90 -5.36
C ALA A 93 15.91 8.75 -4.84
N ASP A 94 15.81 8.93 -3.52
CA ASP A 94 14.67 9.60 -2.88
C ASP A 94 14.89 11.11 -2.68
N SER A 95 16.12 11.57 -2.84
CA SER A 95 16.48 12.98 -2.68
C SER A 95 17.51 13.46 -3.70
N GLN A 96 17.54 14.79 -3.89
CA GLN A 96 18.49 15.47 -4.77
C GLN A 96 19.95 15.21 -4.36
N SER A 97 20.21 15.18 -3.04
CA SER A 97 21.53 14.91 -2.47
C SER A 97 21.96 13.46 -2.67
N GLU A 98 21.06 12.49 -2.45
CA GLU A 98 21.34 11.08 -2.69
C GLU A 98 21.63 10.81 -4.17
N ARG A 99 20.78 11.34 -5.06
CA ARG A 99 20.97 11.23 -6.51
C ARG A 99 22.32 11.82 -6.95
N GLU A 100 22.70 13.00 -6.44
CA GLU A 100 24.01 13.62 -6.73
C GLU A 100 25.19 12.74 -6.29
N ARG A 101 25.13 12.19 -5.09
CA ARG A 101 26.16 11.28 -4.56
C ARG A 101 26.28 10.02 -5.44
N VAL A 102 25.15 9.36 -5.70
CA VAL A 102 25.11 8.12 -6.50
C VAL A 102 25.55 8.38 -7.95
N HIS A 103 25.09 9.46 -8.58
CA HIS A 103 25.56 9.84 -9.92
C HIS A 103 27.07 10.09 -9.93
N GLY A 104 27.61 10.79 -8.93
CA GLY A 104 29.05 11.02 -8.79
C GLY A 104 29.85 9.72 -8.70
N GLU A 105 29.41 8.77 -7.88
CA GLU A 105 30.02 7.44 -7.74
C GLU A 105 30.00 6.66 -9.06
N ILE A 106 28.84 6.57 -9.73
CA ILE A 106 28.71 5.80 -10.97
C ILE A 106 29.48 6.46 -12.12
N MET A 107 29.51 7.79 -12.19
CA MET A 107 30.32 8.52 -13.17
C MET A 107 31.82 8.36 -12.93
N GLY A 108 32.24 8.20 -11.67
CA GLY A 108 33.59 7.79 -11.31
C GLY A 108 33.96 6.44 -11.94
N ASN A 109 33.09 5.44 -11.79
CA ASN A 109 33.28 4.11 -12.40
C ASN A 109 33.27 4.18 -13.93
N GLY A 110 32.39 5.00 -14.52
CA GLY A 110 32.37 5.24 -15.97
C GLY A 110 33.69 5.81 -16.52
N LYS A 111 34.31 6.76 -15.79
CA LYS A 111 35.64 7.29 -16.14
C LYS A 111 36.74 6.24 -15.97
N ALA A 112 36.68 5.42 -14.91
CA ALA A 112 37.62 4.32 -14.71
C ALA A 112 37.52 3.28 -15.83
N LEU A 113 36.30 2.92 -16.25
CA LEU A 113 36.05 2.05 -17.39
C LEU A 113 36.67 2.63 -18.68
N GLY A 114 36.48 3.92 -18.94
CA GLY A 114 37.10 4.61 -20.08
C GLY A 114 38.63 4.56 -20.05
N ALA A 115 39.24 4.79 -18.87
CA ALA A 115 40.69 4.70 -18.71
C ALA A 115 41.23 3.28 -18.99
N LEU A 116 40.52 2.24 -18.53
CA LEU A 116 40.87 0.85 -18.81
C LEU A 116 40.76 0.52 -20.32
N VAL A 117 39.78 1.09 -21.04
CA VAL A 117 39.66 0.91 -22.49
C VAL A 117 40.85 1.56 -23.21
N GLU A 118 41.28 2.74 -22.78
CA GLU A 118 42.47 3.38 -23.36
C GLU A 118 43.77 2.65 -23.01
N GLU A 119 43.89 2.08 -21.82
CA GLU A 119 45.03 1.25 -21.46
C GLU A 119 45.11 0.00 -22.35
N LEU A 120 43.96 -0.63 -22.62
CA LEU A 120 43.89 -1.76 -23.56
C LEU A 120 44.21 -1.31 -24.99
N ALA A 121 43.74 -0.14 -25.41
CA ALA A 121 44.02 0.44 -26.71
C ALA A 121 45.52 0.70 -26.95
N ALA A 122 46.22 1.18 -25.91
CA ALA A 122 47.66 1.44 -25.97
C ALA A 122 48.47 0.15 -26.16
N ARG A 123 47.99 -0.97 -25.60
CA ARG A 123 48.63 -2.30 -25.73
C ARG A 123 48.30 -2.98 -27.05
N ARG A 124 47.09 -2.76 -27.60
CA ARG A 124 46.61 -3.32 -28.87
C ARG A 124 46.30 -2.26 -29.92
N ALA A 125 47.34 -1.57 -30.38
CA ALA A 125 47.21 -0.58 -31.44
C ALA A 125 46.70 -1.22 -32.75
N GLY A 126 45.57 -0.75 -33.27
CA GLY A 126 44.98 -1.19 -34.54
C GLY A 126 43.89 -2.26 -34.45
N ASP A 127 43.51 -2.68 -33.24
CA ASP A 127 42.42 -3.63 -33.04
C ASP A 127 41.03 -2.97 -33.26
N PRO A 128 40.20 -3.46 -34.21
CA PRO A 128 38.91 -2.86 -34.51
C PRO A 128 37.90 -2.95 -33.35
N LEU A 129 38.05 -3.90 -32.43
CA LEU A 129 37.14 -4.08 -31.29
C LEU A 129 37.29 -2.97 -30.24
N ILE A 130 38.45 -2.32 -30.18
CA ILE A 130 38.70 -1.19 -29.26
C ILE A 130 37.83 0.02 -29.61
N ALA A 131 37.59 0.28 -30.89
CA ALA A 131 36.69 1.35 -31.32
C ALA A 131 35.25 1.08 -30.88
N GLU A 132 34.82 -0.19 -30.93
CA GLU A 132 33.51 -0.60 -30.45
C GLU A 132 33.38 -0.47 -28.92
N LEU A 133 34.41 -0.88 -28.16
CA LEU A 133 34.46 -0.72 -26.70
C LEU A 133 34.41 0.76 -26.28
N ARG A 134 35.11 1.67 -26.98
CA ARG A 134 34.97 3.11 -26.75
C ARG A 134 33.55 3.60 -26.98
N GLY A 135 32.96 3.24 -28.12
CA GLY A 135 31.60 3.66 -28.47
C GLY A 135 30.57 3.19 -27.43
N LYS A 136 30.69 1.93 -26.97
CA LYS A 136 29.81 1.39 -25.92
C LYS A 136 30.06 2.03 -24.55
N THR A 137 31.31 2.34 -24.20
CA THR A 137 31.64 3.08 -22.96
C THR A 137 31.01 4.47 -22.96
N GLN A 138 31.13 5.19 -24.08
CA GLN A 138 30.47 6.49 -24.26
C GLN A 138 28.94 6.35 -24.20
N GLY A 139 28.39 5.29 -24.79
CA GLY A 139 26.96 4.96 -24.69
C GLY A 139 26.48 4.73 -23.26
N LEU A 140 27.24 3.97 -22.46
CA LEU A 140 26.94 3.76 -21.03
C LEU A 140 26.94 5.08 -20.27
N ILE A 141 27.97 5.91 -20.43
CA ILE A 141 28.05 7.23 -19.78
C ILE A 141 26.87 8.13 -20.21
N ALA A 142 26.55 8.17 -21.50
CA ALA A 142 25.44 8.95 -22.01
C ALA A 142 24.07 8.49 -21.47
N THR A 143 23.87 7.18 -21.25
CA THR A 143 22.66 6.68 -20.59
C THR A 143 22.60 7.09 -19.11
N LEU A 144 23.74 7.13 -18.39
CA LEU A 144 23.77 7.58 -17.00
C LEU A 144 23.41 9.06 -16.87
N ASP A 145 23.90 9.91 -17.77
CA ASP A 145 23.57 11.34 -17.78
C ASP A 145 22.09 11.58 -18.10
N ARG A 146 21.51 10.84 -19.06
CA ARG A 146 20.07 10.88 -19.33
C ARG A 146 19.25 10.40 -18.15
N GLY A 147 19.66 9.31 -17.48
CA GLY A 147 19.00 8.80 -16.28
C GLY A 147 19.06 9.81 -15.13
N ASN A 148 20.20 10.47 -14.94
CA ASN A 148 20.35 11.55 -13.97
C ASN A 148 19.43 12.74 -14.28
N ALA A 149 19.31 13.14 -15.55
CA ALA A 149 18.40 14.21 -15.95
C ALA A 149 16.92 13.85 -15.68
N ALA A 150 16.51 12.61 -15.99
CA ALA A 150 15.17 12.12 -15.68
C ALA A 150 14.90 12.03 -14.17
N ALA A 151 15.87 11.53 -13.38
CA ALA A 151 15.76 11.51 -11.92
C ALA A 151 15.68 12.91 -11.31
N THR A 152 16.45 13.86 -11.86
CA THR A 152 16.41 15.29 -11.47
C THR A 152 15.03 15.89 -11.68
N LEU A 153 14.43 15.65 -12.84
CA LEU A 153 13.08 16.12 -13.16
C LEU A 153 12.06 15.48 -12.21
N ARG A 154 12.10 14.15 -12.03
CA ARG A 154 11.19 13.42 -11.14
C ARG A 154 11.20 14.01 -9.72
N LEU A 155 12.38 14.20 -9.14
CA LEU A 155 12.53 14.71 -7.77
C LEU A 155 12.12 16.19 -7.65
N SER A 156 12.44 17.03 -8.63
CA SER A 156 12.02 18.43 -8.67
C SER A 156 10.49 18.58 -8.73
N VAL A 157 9.86 17.80 -9.61
CA VAL A 157 8.40 17.77 -9.77
C VAL A 157 7.72 17.19 -8.53
N ARG A 158 8.29 16.14 -7.92
CA ARG A 158 7.82 15.58 -6.64
C ARG A 158 7.84 16.63 -5.54
N GLY A 159 8.92 17.39 -5.37
CA GLY A 159 8.99 18.44 -4.34
C GLY A 159 7.97 19.56 -4.56
N THR A 160 7.75 19.96 -5.82
CA THR A 160 6.69 20.93 -6.18
C THR A 160 5.30 20.37 -5.86
N ARG A 161 5.05 19.10 -6.20
CA ARG A 161 3.79 18.40 -5.93
C ARG A 161 3.51 18.30 -4.43
N GLU A 162 4.51 17.93 -3.62
CA GLU A 162 4.39 17.85 -2.16
C GLU A 162 4.06 19.21 -1.53
N THR A 163 4.71 20.28 -2.02
CA THR A 163 4.38 21.67 -1.62
C THR A 163 2.93 22.01 -1.96
N MET A 164 2.49 21.71 -3.18
CA MET A 164 1.10 21.94 -3.59
C MET A 164 0.08 21.11 -2.81
N SER A 165 0.40 19.87 -2.45
CA SER A 165 -0.46 19.06 -1.58
C SER A 165 -0.60 19.67 -0.18
N ALA A 166 0.47 20.25 0.37
CA ALA A 166 0.42 20.98 1.63
C ALA A 166 -0.39 22.29 1.51
N GLU A 167 -0.28 23.00 0.40
CA GLU A 167 -1.09 24.20 0.12
C GLU A 167 -2.58 23.87 -0.11
N LEU A 168 -2.89 22.73 -0.73
CA LEU A 168 -4.25 22.23 -0.90
C LEU A 168 -4.94 22.00 0.46
N ALA A 169 -4.22 21.39 1.42
CA ALA A 169 -4.74 21.20 2.77
C ALA A 169 -5.09 22.54 3.44
N LYS A 170 -4.18 23.52 3.37
CA LYS A 170 -4.44 24.88 3.89
C LYS A 170 -5.60 25.58 3.19
N ALA A 171 -5.72 25.41 1.87
CA ALA A 171 -6.83 25.97 1.10
C ALA A 171 -8.17 25.34 1.47
N TYR A 172 -8.18 24.04 1.79
CA TYR A 172 -9.38 23.36 2.27
C TYR A 172 -9.80 23.82 3.66
N ASP A 173 -8.85 24.00 4.58
CA ASP A 173 -9.13 24.58 5.90
C ASP A 173 -9.71 26.00 5.77
N ALA A 174 -9.15 26.83 4.89
CA ALA A 174 -9.66 28.17 4.61
C ALA A 174 -11.08 28.14 4.01
N PHE A 175 -11.37 27.17 3.14
CA PHE A 175 -12.71 26.96 2.61
C PHE A 175 -13.71 26.58 3.72
N LEU A 176 -13.37 25.64 4.60
CA LEU A 176 -14.21 25.24 5.72
C LEU A 176 -14.46 26.41 6.67
N ALA A 177 -13.43 27.21 6.96
CA ALA A 177 -13.54 28.43 7.76
C ALA A 177 -14.44 29.51 7.13
N ALA A 178 -14.50 29.57 5.79
CA ALA A 178 -15.42 30.45 5.07
C ALA A 178 -16.85 29.91 5.03
N LEU A 179 -17.03 28.59 4.97
CA LEU A 179 -18.33 27.91 4.85
C LEU A 179 -19.06 27.77 6.20
N ALA A 180 -18.33 27.49 7.28
CA ALA A 180 -18.90 27.28 8.62
C ALA A 180 -19.84 28.43 9.07
N PRO A 181 -19.43 29.72 9.08
CA PRO A 181 -20.31 30.80 9.54
C PRO A 181 -21.51 31.05 8.62
N LEU A 182 -21.48 30.58 7.37
CA LEU A 182 -22.63 30.63 6.47
C LEU A 182 -23.62 29.51 6.75
N THR A 183 -23.10 28.30 6.98
CA THR A 183 -23.89 27.12 7.34
C THR A 183 -24.57 27.34 8.69
N ASP A 184 -23.85 27.86 9.68
CA ASP A 184 -24.38 28.16 11.01
C ASP A 184 -25.47 29.23 10.96
N ARG A 185 -25.27 30.31 10.19
CA ARG A 185 -26.29 31.34 9.98
C ARG A 185 -27.52 30.79 9.31
N ALA A 186 -27.37 30.01 8.24
CA ALA A 186 -28.50 29.37 7.56
C ALA A 186 -29.27 28.41 8.49
N GLY A 187 -28.56 27.63 9.32
CA GLY A 187 -29.16 26.76 10.32
C GLY A 187 -29.88 27.54 11.44
N ALA A 188 -29.30 28.64 11.90
CA ALA A 188 -29.93 29.53 12.88
C ALA A 188 -31.20 30.18 12.32
N THR A 189 -31.17 30.69 11.08
CA THR A 189 -32.35 31.23 10.40
C THR A 189 -33.44 30.17 10.22
N LEU A 190 -33.08 28.93 9.88
CA LEU A 190 -34.05 27.84 9.77
C LEU A 190 -34.73 27.56 11.12
N ARG A 191 -33.95 27.53 12.21
CA ARG A 191 -34.47 27.34 13.57
C ARG A 191 -35.39 28.49 13.98
N ASP A 192 -34.97 29.73 13.80
CA ASP A 192 -35.74 30.93 14.13
C ASP A 192 -37.07 31.00 13.37
N LYS A 193 -37.07 30.67 12.08
CA LYS A 193 -38.30 30.54 11.29
C LYS A 193 -39.19 29.38 11.79
N GLY A 194 -38.58 28.27 12.22
CA GLY A 194 -39.29 27.13 12.82
C GLY A 194 -39.99 27.50 14.12
N ASP A 195 -39.26 28.17 15.02
CA ASP A 195 -39.79 28.67 16.29
C ASP A 195 -40.89 29.71 16.06
N THR A 196 -40.76 30.57 15.05
CA THR A 196 -41.79 31.53 14.67
C THR A 196 -43.06 30.85 14.17
N LEU A 197 -42.93 29.81 13.35
CA LEU A 197 -44.06 28.99 12.88
C LEU A 197 -44.77 28.33 14.07
N ASP A 198 -44.02 27.70 14.96
CA ASP A 198 -44.57 27.00 16.14
C ASP A 198 -45.34 27.98 17.04
N ASN A 199 -44.69 29.07 17.46
CA ASN A 199 -45.28 30.08 18.35
C ASN A 199 -46.47 30.83 17.73
N SER A 200 -46.49 31.05 16.41
CA SER A 200 -47.64 31.69 15.74
C SER A 200 -48.82 30.72 15.60
N THR A 201 -48.55 29.48 15.19
CA THR A 201 -49.57 28.44 15.05
C THR A 201 -50.20 28.09 16.40
N GLU A 202 -49.40 27.95 17.46
CA GLU A 202 -49.89 27.68 18.81
C GLU A 202 -50.81 28.81 19.31
N ARG A 203 -50.39 30.07 19.13
CA ARG A 203 -51.23 31.23 19.51
C ARG A 203 -52.56 31.25 18.77
N ASP A 204 -52.55 31.05 17.46
CA ASP A 204 -53.78 31.09 16.65
C ASP A 204 -54.70 29.88 16.93
N MET A 205 -54.13 28.69 17.20
CA MET A 205 -54.89 27.50 17.60
C MET A 205 -55.51 27.64 19.00
N ASN A 206 -54.80 28.24 19.95
CA ASN A 206 -55.34 28.54 21.28
C ASN A 206 -56.50 29.54 21.19
N ALA A 207 -56.35 30.60 20.39
CA ALA A 207 -57.44 31.56 20.15
C ALA A 207 -58.67 30.90 19.50
N LEU A 208 -58.46 30.00 18.53
CA LEU A 208 -59.51 29.22 17.91
C LEU A 208 -60.22 28.31 18.93
N SER A 209 -59.46 27.59 19.76
CA SER A 209 -60.00 26.70 20.79
C SER A 209 -60.84 27.45 21.81
N ASP A 210 -60.37 28.61 22.27
CA ASP A 210 -61.08 29.48 23.20
C ASP A 210 -62.39 30.03 22.62
N ALA A 211 -62.38 30.40 21.33
CA ALA A 211 -63.56 30.89 20.64
C ALA A 211 -64.60 29.76 20.43
N VAL A 212 -64.16 28.55 20.05
CA VAL A 212 -65.03 27.36 19.92
C VAL A 212 -65.65 26.98 21.26
N ARG A 213 -64.85 26.92 22.33
CA ARG A 213 -65.33 26.62 23.68
C ARG A 213 -66.37 27.64 24.14
N SER A 214 -66.11 28.93 23.90
CA SER A 214 -67.06 30.00 24.24
C SER A 214 -68.36 29.91 23.43
N LEU A 215 -68.27 29.51 22.15
CA LEU A 215 -69.44 29.30 21.30
C LEU A 215 -70.31 28.15 21.80
N ILE A 216 -69.70 27.00 22.13
CA ILE A 216 -70.40 25.85 22.71
C ILE A 216 -71.12 26.26 23.99
N THR A 217 -70.40 26.91 24.91
CA THR A 217 -70.95 27.34 26.19
C THR A 217 -72.12 28.31 26.01
N MET A 218 -72.05 29.20 25.01
CA MET A 218 -73.15 30.14 24.70
C MET A 218 -74.39 29.41 24.17
N TYR A 219 -74.21 28.37 23.35
CA TYR A 219 -75.30 27.50 22.92
C TYR A 219 -75.89 26.67 24.06
N GLU A 220 -75.06 26.21 25.00
CA GLU A 220 -75.52 25.52 26.23
C GLU A 220 -76.41 26.44 27.07
N VAL A 221 -75.99 27.68 27.34
CA VAL A 221 -76.83 28.65 28.08
C VAL A 221 -78.17 28.88 27.38
N ARG A 222 -78.16 29.03 26.04
CA ARG A 222 -79.40 29.18 25.26
C ARG A 222 -80.29 27.93 25.29
N GLY A 223 -79.67 26.75 25.27
CA GLY A 223 -80.37 25.46 25.37
C GLY A 223 -81.02 25.28 26.74
N ASP A 224 -80.26 25.47 27.81
CA ASP A 224 -80.76 25.38 29.18
C ASP A 224 -81.80 26.46 29.49
N LEU A 225 -81.71 27.66 28.91
CA LEU A 225 -82.75 28.69 29.02
C LEU A 225 -84.09 28.20 28.43
N SER A 226 -84.03 27.48 27.30
CA SER A 226 -85.20 26.86 26.70
C SER A 226 -85.77 25.74 27.57
N VAL A 227 -84.91 24.89 28.16
CA VAL A 227 -85.33 23.82 29.09
C VAL A 227 -85.99 24.41 30.33
N ALA A 228 -85.42 25.47 30.91
CA ALA A 228 -85.97 26.17 32.06
C ALA A 228 -87.35 26.79 31.75
N SER A 229 -87.49 27.44 30.59
CA SER A 229 -88.79 27.97 30.15
C SER A 229 -89.84 26.88 29.95
N GLU A 230 -89.46 25.77 29.30
CA GLU A 230 -90.36 24.64 29.08
C GLU A 230 -90.80 23.98 30.39
N ALA A 231 -89.89 23.90 31.37
CA ALA A 231 -90.20 23.43 32.72
C ALA A 231 -91.22 24.33 33.44
N LEU A 232 -91.10 25.66 33.31
CA LEU A 232 -92.10 26.59 33.84
C LEU A 232 -93.46 26.36 33.17
N ILE A 233 -93.51 26.29 31.83
CA ILE A 233 -94.76 26.08 31.07
C ILE A 233 -95.44 24.77 31.46
N ARG A 234 -94.69 23.66 31.53
CA ARG A 234 -95.22 22.36 31.94
C ARG A 234 -95.68 22.34 33.39
N ALA A 235 -94.96 23.02 34.29
CA ALA A 235 -95.42 23.18 35.66
C ALA A 235 -96.74 23.94 35.72
N GLY A 236 -96.90 25.04 34.97
CA GLY A 236 -98.13 25.83 34.98
C GLY A 236 -99.38 25.08 34.48
N SER A 237 -99.22 24.07 33.62
CA SER A 237 -100.31 23.21 33.15
C SER A 237 -100.47 21.89 33.92
N ALA A 238 -99.50 21.51 34.76
CA ALA A 238 -99.48 20.24 35.48
C ALA A 238 -100.74 20.00 36.35
N GLU A 239 -101.30 18.79 36.27
CA GLU A 239 -102.54 18.43 36.97
C GLU A 239 -102.33 17.96 38.42
N THR A 240 -101.09 17.62 38.80
CA THR A 240 -100.76 17.10 40.13
C THR A 240 -99.56 17.84 40.73
N ALA A 241 -99.53 17.94 42.07
CA ALA A 241 -98.40 18.56 42.78
C ALA A 241 -97.08 17.80 42.59
N PHE A 242 -97.17 16.48 42.38
CA PHE A 242 -96.02 15.64 42.04
C PHE A 242 -95.41 16.03 40.69
N ALA A 243 -96.23 16.22 39.65
CA ALA A 243 -95.75 16.66 38.33
C ALA A 243 -95.11 18.07 38.39
N VAL A 244 -95.68 19.00 39.17
CA VAL A 244 -95.06 20.31 39.43
C VAL A 244 -93.66 20.16 40.01
N THR A 245 -93.47 19.24 40.96
CA THR A 245 -92.18 18.99 41.62
C THR A 245 -91.15 18.41 40.65
N GLN A 246 -91.56 17.50 39.76
CA GLN A 246 -90.67 16.96 38.72
C GLN A 246 -90.21 18.05 37.75
N HIS A 247 -91.11 18.93 37.33
CA HIS A 247 -90.74 20.06 36.46
C HIS A 247 -89.87 21.10 37.18
N GLN A 248 -90.10 21.32 38.49
CA GLN A 248 -89.24 22.18 39.30
C GLN A 248 -87.81 21.65 39.38
N GLN A 249 -87.62 20.33 39.49
CA GLN A 249 -86.30 19.73 39.49
C GLN A 249 -85.57 19.98 38.16
N ALA A 250 -86.24 19.75 37.02
CA ALA A 250 -85.66 20.01 35.70
C ALA A 250 -85.26 21.49 35.51
N TYR A 251 -86.06 22.41 36.04
CA TYR A 251 -85.75 23.84 36.06
C TYR A 251 -84.50 24.17 36.85
N LEU A 252 -84.38 23.65 38.09
CA LEU A 252 -83.23 23.89 38.96
C LEU A 252 -81.95 23.30 38.37
N GLU A 253 -82.03 22.12 37.73
CA GLU A 253 -80.89 21.51 37.04
C GLU A 253 -80.42 22.36 35.84
N ALA A 254 -81.35 22.88 35.03
CA ALA A 254 -81.03 23.79 33.94
C ALA A 254 -80.43 25.11 34.44
N ALA A 255 -80.99 25.67 35.53
CA ALA A 255 -80.47 26.87 36.16
C ALA A 255 -79.04 26.70 36.68
N ALA A 256 -78.75 25.59 37.35
CA ALA A 256 -77.41 25.30 37.85
C ALA A 256 -76.37 25.18 36.72
N ARG A 257 -76.73 24.52 35.60
CA ARG A 257 -75.85 24.43 34.43
C ARG A 257 -75.63 25.80 33.78
N MET A 258 -76.67 26.60 33.64
CA MET A 258 -76.55 27.96 33.10
C MET A 258 -75.65 28.85 33.95
N VAL A 259 -75.76 28.82 35.28
CA VAL A 259 -74.88 29.60 36.17
C VAL A 259 -73.42 29.19 36.00
N SER A 260 -73.14 27.89 35.88
CA SER A 260 -71.79 27.41 35.59
C SER A 260 -71.30 27.88 34.21
N ALA A 261 -72.17 27.81 33.20
CA ALA A 261 -71.85 28.18 31.83
C ALA A 261 -71.64 29.69 31.64
N THR A 262 -72.46 30.54 32.28
CA THR A 262 -72.27 32.00 32.28
C THR A 262 -70.97 32.41 32.97
N ALA A 263 -70.59 31.73 34.06
CA ALA A 263 -69.31 31.94 34.71
C ALA A 263 -68.11 31.57 33.81
N GLN A 264 -68.23 30.52 32.99
CA GLN A 264 -67.20 30.12 32.02
C GLN A 264 -67.08 31.09 30.83
N ILE A 265 -68.21 31.63 30.35
CA ILE A 265 -68.23 32.63 29.26
C ILE A 265 -67.62 33.97 29.71
N GLY A 266 -67.76 34.31 31.00
CA GLY A 266 -67.19 35.52 31.59
C GLY A 266 -67.66 36.80 30.88
N GLY A 267 -66.72 37.72 30.62
CA GLY A 267 -67.01 39.04 30.03
C GLY A 267 -67.50 39.04 28.57
N ARG A 268 -67.67 37.86 27.95
CA ARG A 268 -68.27 37.75 26.60
C ARG A 268 -69.80 37.92 26.62
N LEU A 269 -70.44 37.74 27.77
CA LEU A 269 -71.83 38.11 28.00
C LEU A 269 -71.95 39.58 28.40
N SER A 270 -72.97 40.26 27.87
CA SER A 270 -73.28 41.61 28.34
C SER A 270 -73.82 41.54 29.77
N LYS A 271 -73.55 42.59 30.56
CA LYS A 271 -74.10 42.70 31.92
C LYS A 271 -75.64 42.63 31.91
N GLU A 272 -76.28 43.24 30.91
CA GLU A 272 -77.73 43.21 30.74
C GLU A 272 -78.27 41.79 30.52
N THR A 273 -77.54 40.97 29.76
CA THR A 273 -77.91 39.56 29.54
C THR A 273 -77.70 38.72 30.79
N ALA A 274 -76.62 38.94 31.53
CA ALA A 274 -76.39 38.26 32.80
C ALA A 274 -77.48 38.60 33.83
N ASP A 275 -77.77 39.89 34.02
CA ASP A 275 -78.83 40.38 34.91
C ASP A 275 -80.21 39.87 34.46
N GLY A 276 -80.43 39.76 33.14
CA GLY A 276 -81.65 39.21 32.56
C GLY A 276 -81.85 37.72 32.85
N LEU A 277 -80.77 36.92 32.83
CA LEU A 277 -80.80 35.50 33.17
C LEU A 277 -81.17 35.31 34.65
N ASP A 278 -80.55 36.08 35.54
CA ASP A 278 -80.88 36.07 36.97
C ASP A 278 -82.36 36.44 37.20
N ALA A 279 -82.85 37.47 36.51
CA ALA A 279 -84.24 37.89 36.61
C ALA A 279 -85.23 36.86 36.03
N PHE A 280 -84.82 36.08 35.02
CA PHE A 280 -85.59 34.96 34.51
C PHE A 280 -85.66 33.81 35.54
N PHE A 281 -84.58 33.57 36.30
CA PHE A 281 -84.55 32.54 37.33
C PHE A 281 -85.48 32.80 38.52
N LEU A 282 -85.72 34.07 38.84
CA LEU A 282 -86.66 34.46 39.89
C LEU A 282 -88.12 34.09 39.56
N LEU A 283 -88.47 33.83 38.29
CA LEU A 283 -89.83 33.44 37.90
C LEU A 283 -90.20 32.01 38.33
N GLY A 284 -89.18 31.17 38.58
CA GLY A 284 -89.36 29.82 39.11
C GLY A 284 -89.06 29.70 40.61
N ASP A 285 -88.77 30.80 41.31
CA ASP A 285 -88.34 30.76 42.71
C ASP A 285 -89.28 31.51 43.65
N GLY A 286 -89.41 30.98 44.87
CA GLY A 286 -90.22 31.54 45.95
C GLY A 286 -91.74 31.53 45.74
N ALA A 287 -92.47 32.07 46.73
CA ALA A 287 -93.93 32.00 46.81
C ALA A 287 -94.69 32.71 45.67
N ALA A 288 -94.00 33.56 44.89
CA ALA A 288 -94.55 34.23 43.70
C ALA A 288 -94.15 33.52 42.39
N GLY A 289 -93.30 32.50 42.46
CA GLY A 289 -92.85 31.72 41.31
C GLY A 289 -93.91 30.73 40.82
N VAL A 290 -93.75 30.28 39.57
CA VAL A 290 -94.72 29.39 38.89
C VAL A 290 -94.99 28.11 39.68
N PHE A 291 -93.96 27.49 40.27
CA PHE A 291 -94.10 26.19 40.94
C PHE A 291 -94.92 26.29 42.23
N ASP A 292 -94.63 27.28 43.08
CA ASP A 292 -95.35 27.46 44.35
C ASP A 292 -96.78 27.97 44.12
N LEU A 293 -96.98 28.91 43.18
CA LEU A 293 -98.30 29.36 42.78
C LEU A 293 -99.16 28.22 42.22
N ARG A 294 -98.58 27.33 41.40
CA ARG A 294 -99.30 26.18 40.87
C ARG A 294 -99.63 25.17 41.96
N ARG A 295 -98.69 24.87 42.86
CA ARG A 295 -98.91 23.92 43.97
C ARG A 295 -100.06 24.40 44.86
N ALA A 296 -100.04 25.68 45.24
CA ALA A 296 -101.13 26.31 45.99
C ALA A 296 -102.48 26.25 45.24
N ALA A 297 -102.48 26.44 43.91
CA ALA A 297 -103.70 26.32 43.11
C ALA A 297 -104.25 24.87 43.02
N LEU A 298 -103.39 23.85 43.17
CA LEU A 298 -103.79 22.44 43.13
C LEU A 298 -104.34 21.93 44.47
N GLU A 299 -104.01 22.60 45.58
CA GLU A 299 -104.53 22.30 46.93
C GLU A 299 -105.96 22.84 47.14
N LEU A 300 -106.40 23.80 46.32
CA LEU A 300 -107.73 24.41 46.41
C LEU A 300 -108.80 23.61 45.63
N PRO A 301 -110.08 23.60 46.08
CA PRO A 301 -111.18 22.93 45.38
C PRO A 301 -111.37 23.41 43.93
N ALA A 302 -111.78 22.50 43.04
CA ALA A 302 -112.02 22.85 41.64
C ALA A 302 -113.19 23.84 41.51
N GLY A 303 -112.99 24.95 40.78
CA GLY A 303 -113.99 26.00 40.57
C GLY A 303 -114.09 27.06 41.67
N SER A 304 -113.15 27.12 42.63
CA SER A 304 -113.10 28.22 43.59
C SER A 304 -112.48 29.49 42.98
N GLY A 305 -113.03 30.67 43.32
CA GLY A 305 -112.51 31.95 42.82
C GLY A 305 -111.05 32.23 43.21
N GLU A 306 -110.59 31.72 44.36
CA GLU A 306 -109.18 31.79 44.76
C GLU A 306 -108.28 30.92 43.88
N ARG A 307 -108.74 29.73 43.47
CA ARG A 307 -107.99 28.85 42.56
C ARG A 307 -107.86 29.47 41.16
N ASP A 308 -108.92 30.09 40.67
CA ASP A 308 -108.90 30.79 39.38
C ASP A 308 -108.00 32.04 39.42
N GLY A 309 -107.98 32.76 40.56
CA GLY A 309 -107.04 33.86 40.78
C GLY A 309 -105.57 33.42 40.76
N LEU A 310 -105.23 32.28 41.38
CA LEU A 310 -103.87 31.73 41.32
C LEU A 310 -103.51 31.21 39.92
N ARG A 311 -104.45 30.60 39.19
CA ARG A 311 -104.26 30.20 37.78
C ARG A 311 -103.97 31.39 36.88
N GLN A 312 -104.68 32.51 37.07
CA GLN A 312 -104.40 33.74 36.32
C GLN A 312 -103.00 34.27 36.63
N LYS A 313 -102.58 34.31 37.91
CA LYS A 313 -101.22 34.71 38.28
C LYS A 313 -100.15 33.82 37.63
N VAL A 314 -100.36 32.50 37.60
CA VAL A 314 -99.46 31.57 36.89
C VAL A 314 -99.39 31.91 35.40
N ALA A 315 -100.53 32.19 34.75
CA ALA A 315 -100.56 32.58 33.34
C ALA A 315 -99.80 33.89 33.09
N ASP A 316 -99.94 34.88 33.99
CA ASP A 316 -99.24 36.16 33.89
C ASP A 316 -97.72 36.00 34.05
N VAL A 317 -97.27 35.18 35.02
CA VAL A 317 -95.84 34.87 35.23
C VAL A 317 -95.27 34.10 34.04
N LEU A 318 -96.02 33.16 33.46
CA LEU A 318 -95.60 32.44 32.25
C LEU A 318 -95.51 33.36 31.02
N ALA A 319 -96.43 34.31 30.87
CA ALA A 319 -96.35 35.32 29.83
C ALA A 319 -95.11 36.22 30.00
N ASP A 320 -94.74 36.53 31.25
CA ASP A 320 -93.49 37.25 31.54
C ASP A 320 -92.25 36.42 31.24
N ALA A 321 -92.25 35.13 31.61
CA ALA A 321 -91.19 34.19 31.29
C ALA A 321 -90.95 34.10 29.78
N ALA A 322 -92.02 33.96 28.98
CA ALA A 322 -91.92 33.91 27.52
C ALA A 322 -91.32 35.19 26.93
N ARG A 323 -91.73 36.37 27.42
CA ARG A 323 -91.14 37.66 26.98
C ARG A 323 -89.66 37.77 27.33
N ARG A 324 -89.28 37.41 28.56
CA ARG A 324 -87.88 37.48 29.02
C ARG A 324 -86.99 36.49 28.29
N GLN A 325 -87.48 35.27 28.06
CA GLN A 325 -86.76 34.27 27.26
C GLN A 325 -86.49 34.80 25.85
N ALA A 326 -87.51 35.35 25.17
CA ALA A 326 -87.35 35.89 23.83
C ALA A 326 -86.30 37.01 23.78
N ALA A 327 -86.36 37.95 24.74
CA ALA A 327 -85.38 39.02 24.86
C ALA A 327 -83.96 38.50 25.12
N LEU A 328 -83.79 37.50 26.00
CA LEU A 328 -82.50 36.88 26.27
C LEU A 328 -81.92 36.15 25.05
N VAL A 329 -82.75 35.41 24.32
CA VAL A 329 -82.34 34.74 23.08
C VAL A 329 -81.88 35.76 22.04
N GLU A 330 -82.59 36.88 21.88
CA GLU A 330 -82.22 37.97 20.99
C GLU A 330 -80.90 38.63 21.41
N GLN A 331 -80.74 38.94 22.70
CA GLN A 331 -79.51 39.53 23.24
C GLN A 331 -78.27 38.64 23.04
N MET A 332 -78.46 37.31 22.97
CA MET A 332 -77.39 36.35 22.73
C MET A 332 -76.98 36.21 21.25
N GLU A 333 -77.77 36.72 20.29
CA GLU A 333 -77.43 36.58 18.86
C GLU A 333 -76.14 37.32 18.47
N ALA A 334 -75.96 38.56 18.94
CA ALA A 334 -74.79 39.34 18.59
C ALA A 334 -73.47 38.74 19.15
N PRO A 335 -73.39 38.31 20.43
CA PRO A 335 -72.25 37.53 20.93
C PRO A 335 -71.97 36.25 20.14
N LEU A 336 -73.01 35.48 19.77
CA LEU A 336 -72.85 34.28 18.95
C LEU A 336 -72.27 34.58 17.57
N MET A 337 -72.74 35.64 16.90
CA MET A 337 -72.20 36.08 15.61
C MET A 337 -70.74 36.52 15.71
N ARG A 338 -70.36 37.23 16.79
CA ARG A 338 -68.96 37.60 17.03
C ARG A 338 -68.07 36.39 17.20
N LEU A 339 -68.49 35.40 17.99
CA LEU A 339 -67.75 34.15 18.18
C LEU A 339 -67.60 33.37 16.87
N LYS A 340 -68.66 33.27 16.06
CA LYS A 340 -68.59 32.66 14.72
C LYS A 340 -67.58 33.39 13.82
N ALA A 341 -67.53 34.73 13.88
CA ALA A 341 -66.56 35.52 13.13
C ALA A 341 -65.12 35.34 13.64
N GLU A 342 -64.90 35.30 14.96
CA GLU A 342 -63.60 35.03 15.60
C GLU A 342 -63.04 33.66 15.18
N ILE A 343 -63.88 32.62 15.21
CA ILE A 343 -63.51 31.28 14.76
C ILE A 343 -63.09 31.29 13.29
N ARG A 344 -63.88 31.94 12.43
CA ARG A 344 -63.59 32.03 11.00
C ARG A 344 -62.27 32.77 10.75
N LEU A 345 -62.06 33.91 11.39
CA LEU A 345 -60.83 34.70 11.25
C LEU A 345 -59.61 33.91 11.74
N SER A 346 -59.69 33.30 12.93
CA SER A 346 -58.61 32.50 13.49
C SER A 346 -58.27 31.31 12.60
N SER A 347 -59.26 30.62 12.04
CA SER A 347 -59.03 29.51 11.10
C SER A 347 -58.30 29.94 9.82
N VAL A 348 -58.62 31.14 9.30
CA VAL A 348 -57.96 31.71 8.11
C VAL A 348 -56.53 32.11 8.45
N ASN A 349 -56.31 32.71 9.62
CA ASN A 349 -54.98 33.09 10.10
C ASN A 349 -54.10 31.86 10.27
N VAL A 350 -54.56 30.82 11.01
CA VAL A 350 -53.83 29.55 11.14
C VAL A 350 -53.41 29.03 9.77
N ARG A 351 -54.34 28.95 8.82
CA ARG A 351 -54.05 28.41 7.48
C ARG A 351 -53.07 29.27 6.69
N SER A 352 -53.28 30.59 6.65
CA SER A 352 -52.47 31.50 5.85
C SER A 352 -51.05 31.65 6.42
N GLN A 353 -50.95 31.89 7.72
CA GLN A 353 -49.69 32.11 8.43
C GLN A 353 -48.82 30.84 8.43
N THR A 354 -49.43 29.68 8.66
CA THR A 354 -48.75 28.38 8.60
C THR A 354 -48.24 28.12 7.19
N ARG A 355 -49.06 28.37 6.16
CA ARG A 355 -48.67 28.15 4.76
C ARG A 355 -47.50 29.04 4.35
N GLU A 356 -47.56 30.33 4.67
CA GLU A 356 -46.50 31.28 4.35
C GLU A 356 -45.20 30.92 5.06
N SER A 357 -45.26 30.64 6.37
CA SER A 357 -44.09 30.25 7.17
C SER A 357 -43.49 28.91 6.71
N MET A 358 -44.33 27.92 6.36
CA MET A 358 -43.86 26.65 5.78
C MET A 358 -43.21 26.85 4.41
N GLN A 359 -43.77 27.71 3.56
CA GLN A 359 -43.20 28.00 2.25
C GLN A 359 -41.83 28.68 2.39
N ASP A 360 -41.68 29.56 3.37
CA ASP A 360 -40.42 30.22 3.70
C ASP A 360 -39.37 29.30 4.31
N LEU A 361 -39.80 28.32 5.11
CA LEU A 361 -38.95 27.28 5.72
C LEU A 361 -38.47 26.27 4.67
N LEU A 362 -39.42 25.67 3.92
CA LEU A 362 -39.14 24.60 2.96
C LEU A 362 -38.55 25.12 1.66
N GLY A 363 -38.91 26.35 1.25
CA GLY A 363 -38.36 27.01 0.09
C GLY A 363 -36.95 27.52 0.38
N ASP A 364 -36.86 28.78 0.77
CA ASP A 364 -35.58 29.48 0.82
C ASP A 364 -34.67 29.01 1.95
N GLY A 365 -35.20 28.75 3.15
CA GLY A 365 -34.40 28.36 4.31
C GLY A 365 -33.69 27.01 4.12
N LEU A 366 -34.47 25.97 3.89
CA LEU A 366 -33.97 24.60 3.77
C LEU A 366 -33.13 24.41 2.50
N ALA A 367 -33.54 24.99 1.36
CA ALA A 367 -32.77 24.87 0.12
C ALA A 367 -31.38 25.51 0.25
N ARG A 368 -31.27 26.68 0.88
CA ARG A 368 -29.97 27.34 1.13
C ARG A 368 -29.09 26.52 2.06
N PHE A 369 -29.64 26.07 3.19
CA PHE A 369 -28.90 25.23 4.15
C PHE A 369 -28.38 23.95 3.49
N ARG A 370 -29.23 23.25 2.73
CA ARG A 370 -28.83 22.08 1.94
C ARG A 370 -27.72 22.40 0.95
N THR A 371 -27.81 23.54 0.26
CA THR A 371 -26.79 23.95 -0.73
C THR A 371 -25.42 24.17 -0.08
N TYR A 372 -25.36 24.70 1.15
CA TYR A 372 -24.10 24.80 1.91
C TYR A 372 -23.52 23.43 2.27
N LEU A 373 -24.36 22.47 2.71
CA LEU A 373 -23.92 21.10 3.00
C LEU A 373 -23.44 20.35 1.76
N GLU A 374 -24.14 20.50 0.64
CA GLU A 374 -23.73 19.95 -0.65
C GLU A 374 -22.39 20.53 -1.11
N LEU A 375 -22.16 21.84 -0.90
CA LEU A 375 -20.88 22.48 -1.20
C LEU A 375 -19.73 21.88 -0.38
N SER A 376 -19.94 21.64 0.91
CA SER A 376 -18.98 20.94 1.77
C SER A 376 -18.64 19.56 1.22
N THR A 377 -19.66 18.81 0.81
CA THR A 377 -19.52 17.45 0.26
C THR A 377 -18.71 17.43 -1.04
N TYR A 378 -19.04 18.32 -1.98
CA TYR A 378 -18.31 18.39 -3.26
C TYR A 378 -16.91 18.95 -3.11
N ALA A 379 -16.66 19.87 -2.16
CA ALA A 379 -15.31 20.31 -1.83
C ALA A 379 -14.47 19.16 -1.26
N ALA A 380 -15.02 18.37 -0.33
CA ALA A 380 -14.37 17.18 0.21
C ALA A 380 -14.04 16.16 -0.88
N ALA A 381 -14.98 15.91 -1.81
CA ALA A 381 -14.76 15.03 -2.95
C ALA A 381 -13.68 15.54 -3.90
N THR A 382 -13.63 16.86 -4.13
CA THR A 382 -12.62 17.54 -4.95
C THR A 382 -11.22 17.37 -4.35
N VAL A 383 -11.08 17.69 -3.05
CA VAL A 383 -9.81 17.55 -2.31
C VAL A 383 -9.39 16.07 -2.21
N GLY A 384 -10.33 15.17 -1.96
CA GLY A 384 -10.06 13.73 -1.93
C GLY A 384 -9.50 13.22 -3.26
N ALA A 385 -10.12 13.60 -4.39
CA ALA A 385 -9.63 13.22 -5.71
C ALA A 385 -8.24 13.80 -6.00
N LEU A 386 -7.95 15.04 -5.58
CA LEU A 386 -6.65 15.68 -5.75
C LEU A 386 -5.54 15.04 -4.88
N ASN A 387 -5.85 14.72 -3.62
CA ASN A 387 -4.91 14.02 -2.73
C ASN A 387 -4.60 12.62 -3.25
N GLU A 388 -5.60 11.90 -3.74
CA GLU A 388 -5.41 10.59 -4.36
C GLU A 388 -4.61 10.70 -5.66
N ALA A 389 -4.89 11.74 -6.48
CA ALA A 389 -4.15 12.00 -7.71
C ALA A 389 -2.67 12.28 -7.45
N ALA A 390 -2.34 12.98 -6.37
CA ALA A 390 -0.96 13.25 -5.98
C ALA A 390 -0.15 11.98 -5.71
N GLN A 391 -0.81 10.86 -5.41
CA GLN A 391 -0.19 9.57 -5.11
C GLN A 391 -0.52 8.49 -6.14
N ALA A 392 -1.13 8.85 -7.28
CA ALA A 392 -1.58 7.87 -8.27
C ALA A 392 -0.40 7.01 -8.78
N PRO A 393 -0.52 5.67 -8.79
CA PRO A 393 0.57 4.78 -9.19
C PRO A 393 0.80 4.74 -10.70
N SER A 394 -0.20 5.14 -11.49
CA SER A 394 -0.15 5.07 -12.95
C SER A 394 -0.89 6.22 -13.62
N THR A 395 -0.53 6.43 -14.89
CA THR A 395 -1.14 7.38 -15.82
C THR A 395 -2.64 7.13 -16.04
N ASP A 396 -3.06 5.87 -16.03
CA ASP A 396 -4.46 5.46 -16.17
C ASP A 396 -5.28 5.77 -14.91
N ARG A 397 -4.75 5.45 -13.72
CA ARG A 397 -5.43 5.81 -12.45
C ARG A 397 -5.57 7.31 -12.34
N LEU A 398 -4.55 8.05 -12.75
CA LEU A 398 -4.56 9.51 -12.74
C LEU A 398 -5.67 10.08 -13.65
N ALA A 399 -5.91 9.51 -14.84
CA ALA A 399 -6.97 9.95 -15.75
C ALA A 399 -8.40 9.69 -15.19
N MET A 400 -8.61 8.57 -14.50
CA MET A 400 -9.87 8.31 -13.80
C MET A 400 -10.13 9.33 -12.69
N LEU A 401 -9.09 9.66 -11.92
CA LEU A 401 -9.17 10.65 -10.84
C LEU A 401 -9.42 12.06 -11.36
N GLU A 402 -8.85 12.40 -12.52
CA GLU A 402 -9.10 13.67 -13.21
C GLU A 402 -10.57 13.81 -13.63
N THR A 403 -11.18 12.72 -14.11
CA THR A 403 -12.61 12.67 -14.44
C THR A 403 -13.49 12.86 -13.19
N ARG A 404 -13.16 12.16 -12.10
CA ARG A 404 -13.88 12.28 -10.81
C ARG A 404 -13.75 13.70 -10.22
N TYR A 405 -12.54 14.26 -10.26
CA TYR A 405 -12.28 15.64 -9.87
C TYR A 405 -13.10 16.63 -10.70
N ALA A 406 -13.11 16.48 -12.02
CA ALA A 406 -13.85 17.38 -12.91
C ALA A 406 -15.35 17.38 -12.61
N ALA A 407 -15.94 16.21 -12.33
CA ALA A 407 -17.33 16.09 -11.92
C ALA A 407 -17.62 16.78 -10.57
N ALA A 408 -16.78 16.54 -9.56
CA ALA A 408 -16.92 17.14 -8.23
C ALA A 408 -16.74 18.67 -8.27
N ALA A 409 -15.70 19.16 -8.97
CA ALA A 409 -15.43 20.58 -9.13
C ALA A 409 -16.54 21.30 -9.90
N LYS A 410 -17.14 20.65 -10.92
CA LYS A 410 -18.31 21.18 -11.63
C LYS A 410 -19.54 21.28 -10.74
N ALA A 411 -19.84 20.22 -9.97
CA ALA A 411 -20.96 20.23 -9.05
C ALA A 411 -20.80 21.31 -7.96
N MET A 412 -19.57 21.48 -7.44
CA MET A 412 -19.22 22.54 -6.49
C MET A 412 -19.47 23.94 -7.09
N ASP A 413 -19.01 24.19 -8.33
CA ASP A 413 -19.23 25.46 -9.04
C ASP A 413 -20.72 25.74 -9.31
N GLU A 414 -21.51 24.71 -9.67
CA GLU A 414 -22.96 24.84 -9.85
C GLU A 414 -23.69 25.24 -8.55
N ARG A 415 -23.32 24.66 -7.42
CA ARG A 415 -23.88 25.03 -6.10
C ARG A 415 -23.48 26.43 -5.68
N LEU A 416 -22.23 26.82 -5.94
CA LEU A 416 -21.77 28.18 -5.69
C LEU A 416 -22.55 29.21 -6.51
N LYS A 417 -22.78 28.94 -7.80
CA LYS A 417 -23.60 29.80 -8.67
C LYS A 417 -25.05 29.90 -8.22
N ALA A 418 -25.63 28.81 -7.69
CA ALA A 418 -26.97 28.83 -7.12
C ALA A 418 -27.04 29.77 -5.91
N LEU A 419 -26.05 29.73 -5.02
CA LEU A 419 -25.97 30.63 -3.87
C LEU A 419 -25.76 32.10 -4.29
N GLN A 420 -24.90 32.36 -5.29
CA GLN A 420 -24.67 33.71 -5.81
C GLN A 420 -25.95 34.37 -6.35
N LYS A 421 -26.82 33.60 -7.02
CA LYS A 421 -28.12 34.10 -7.47
C LYS A 421 -29.06 34.46 -6.32
N ALA A 422 -28.88 33.87 -5.15
CA ALA A 422 -29.69 34.12 -3.95
C ALA A 422 -29.24 35.35 -3.13
N GLY A 423 -28.07 35.95 -3.44
CA GLY A 423 -27.66 37.26 -2.92
C GLY A 423 -27.14 37.29 -1.47
N ASP A 424 -26.34 36.30 -1.04
CA ASP A 424 -25.87 36.18 0.35
C ASP A 424 -24.54 36.95 0.63
N ASP A 425 -24.52 37.78 1.68
CA ASP A 425 -23.49 38.81 1.95
C ASP A 425 -22.09 38.26 2.29
N GLY A 426 -21.96 36.95 2.56
CA GLY A 426 -20.67 36.29 2.85
C GLY A 426 -20.06 35.49 1.70
N LEU A 427 -20.70 35.48 0.53
CA LEU A 427 -20.27 34.67 -0.61
C LEU A 427 -18.90 35.00 -1.20
N PRO A 428 -18.41 36.25 -1.28
CA PRO A 428 -17.16 36.55 -1.97
C PRO A 428 -15.94 35.78 -1.44
N LYS A 429 -15.85 35.58 -0.12
CA LYS A 429 -14.77 34.79 0.51
C LYS A 429 -14.90 33.30 0.19
N LEU A 430 -16.11 32.77 0.21
CA LEU A 430 -16.39 31.38 -0.13
C LEU A 430 -16.10 31.09 -1.61
N VAL A 431 -16.54 31.98 -2.51
CA VAL A 431 -16.27 31.92 -3.95
C VAL A 431 -14.77 31.84 -4.21
N LYS A 432 -14.01 32.77 -3.64
CA LYS A 432 -12.55 32.78 -3.77
C LYS A 432 -11.91 31.48 -3.27
N SER A 433 -12.39 30.92 -2.15
CA SER A 433 -11.85 29.68 -1.60
C SER A 433 -12.16 28.47 -2.48
N VAL A 434 -13.37 28.41 -3.06
CA VAL A 434 -13.76 27.39 -4.05
C VAL A 434 -12.93 27.49 -5.33
N GLU A 435 -12.69 28.70 -5.82
CA GLU A 435 -11.83 28.94 -7.00
C GLU A 435 -10.39 28.48 -6.75
N VAL A 436 -9.83 28.77 -5.57
CA VAL A 436 -8.50 28.31 -5.16
C VAL A 436 -8.46 26.78 -5.12
N LEU A 437 -9.43 26.11 -4.50
CA LEU A 437 -9.52 24.66 -4.46
C LEU A 437 -9.59 24.03 -5.87
N ALA A 438 -10.43 24.59 -6.74
CA ALA A 438 -10.54 24.16 -8.14
C ALA A 438 -9.31 24.54 -8.98
N GLY A 439 -8.43 25.41 -8.48
CA GLY A 439 -7.16 25.75 -9.10
C GLY A 439 -6.15 24.62 -9.03
N PHE A 440 -6.11 23.86 -7.94
CA PHE A 440 -5.12 22.78 -7.75
C PHE A 440 -5.23 21.64 -8.76
N GLY A 441 -6.40 21.44 -9.38
CA GLY A 441 -6.59 20.47 -10.45
C GLY A 441 -6.64 21.06 -11.86
N LYS A 442 -6.33 22.35 -12.06
CA LYS A 442 -6.36 23.02 -13.36
C LYS A 442 -5.05 23.75 -13.67
N GLY A 443 -4.72 23.85 -14.95
CA GLY A 443 -3.52 24.55 -15.42
C GLY A 443 -2.24 23.71 -15.39
N GLU A 444 -1.13 24.34 -15.78
CA GLU A 444 0.17 23.70 -15.98
C GLU A 444 0.79 23.19 -14.67
N ASN A 445 0.58 23.92 -13.58
CA ASN A 445 1.02 23.51 -12.25
C ASN A 445 -0.11 22.83 -11.48
N SER A 446 -0.93 21.99 -12.10
CA SER A 446 -1.94 21.21 -11.38
C SER A 446 -1.34 19.93 -10.80
N LEU A 447 -1.96 19.38 -9.74
CA LEU A 447 -1.52 18.12 -9.13
C LEU A 447 -1.54 16.97 -10.15
N PHE A 448 -2.49 16.99 -11.09
CA PHE A 448 -2.56 16.05 -12.20
C PHE A 448 -1.37 16.19 -13.14
N LYS A 449 -1.02 17.41 -13.59
CA LYS A 449 0.12 17.63 -14.48
C LYS A 449 1.46 17.32 -13.83
N LEU A 450 1.63 17.71 -12.56
CA LEU A 450 2.83 17.39 -11.79
C LEU A 450 2.97 15.87 -11.62
N ARG A 451 1.91 15.17 -11.20
CA ARG A 451 1.99 13.71 -11.06
C ARG A 451 2.24 13.02 -12.41
N ARG A 452 1.62 13.50 -13.49
CA ARG A 452 1.86 13.01 -14.85
C ARG A 452 3.34 13.14 -15.22
N SER A 453 3.91 14.34 -15.04
CA SER A 453 5.33 14.60 -15.34
C SER A 453 6.27 13.75 -14.48
N GLU A 454 5.93 13.49 -13.22
CA GLU A 454 6.69 12.61 -12.34
C GLU A 454 6.67 11.15 -12.84
N LEU A 455 5.49 10.65 -13.25
CA LEU A 455 5.32 9.31 -13.82
C LEU A 455 6.03 9.16 -15.16
N ASP A 456 5.96 10.18 -16.03
CA ASP A 456 6.63 10.18 -17.33
C ASP A 456 8.17 10.18 -17.16
N ALA A 457 8.69 10.94 -16.19
CA ALA A 457 10.11 10.93 -15.85
C ALA A 457 10.57 9.57 -15.28
N ALA A 458 9.71 8.89 -14.51
CA ALA A 458 9.97 7.53 -14.03
C ALA A 458 10.00 6.52 -15.18
N ALA A 459 9.05 6.61 -16.12
CA ALA A 459 8.99 5.76 -17.30
C ALA A 459 10.21 5.96 -18.23
N GLU A 460 10.66 7.21 -18.42
CA GLU A 460 11.89 7.49 -19.17
C GLU A 460 13.13 6.90 -18.48
N ASN A 461 13.19 6.96 -17.14
CA ASN A 461 14.26 6.29 -16.39
C ASN A 461 14.27 4.77 -16.61
N GLU A 462 13.10 4.12 -16.58
CA GLU A 462 13.02 2.67 -16.87
C GLU A 462 13.52 2.33 -18.28
N LYS A 463 13.16 3.14 -19.28
CA LYS A 463 13.63 2.99 -20.65
C LYS A 463 15.15 3.16 -20.75
N VAL A 464 15.70 4.21 -20.13
CA VAL A 464 17.14 4.47 -20.08
C VAL A 464 17.89 3.34 -19.37
N LEU A 465 17.33 2.77 -18.30
CA LEU A 465 17.91 1.60 -17.61
C LEU A 465 17.92 0.35 -18.51
N ALA A 466 16.87 0.13 -19.29
CA ALA A 466 16.83 -0.98 -20.26
C ALA A 466 17.91 -0.79 -21.36
N GLU A 467 18.06 0.44 -21.87
CA GLU A 467 19.12 0.79 -22.81
C GLU A 467 20.53 0.60 -22.20
N ASN A 468 20.74 1.05 -20.97
CA ASN A 468 22.01 0.90 -20.24
C ASN A 468 22.38 -0.58 -20.07
N ARG A 469 21.43 -1.42 -19.62
CA ARG A 469 21.63 -2.87 -19.49
C ARG A 469 21.92 -3.54 -20.83
N LEU A 470 21.27 -3.11 -21.91
CA LEU A 470 21.53 -3.63 -23.25
C LEU A 470 22.96 -3.30 -23.70
N ILE A 471 23.40 -2.04 -23.54
CA ILE A 471 24.76 -1.63 -23.88
C ILE A 471 25.78 -2.38 -23.03
N ALA A 472 25.54 -2.57 -21.73
CA ALA A 472 26.44 -3.31 -20.85
C ALA A 472 26.56 -4.79 -21.25
N ARG A 473 25.45 -5.44 -21.64
CA ARG A 473 25.49 -6.81 -22.19
C ARG A 473 26.27 -6.89 -23.50
N GLN A 474 26.07 -5.93 -24.39
CA GLN A 474 26.83 -5.85 -25.64
C GLN A 474 28.31 -5.58 -25.38
N PHE A 475 28.63 -4.75 -24.38
CA PHE A 475 29.99 -4.47 -23.95
C PHE A 475 30.68 -5.74 -23.43
N ALA A 476 30.01 -6.47 -22.53
CA ALA A 476 30.50 -7.76 -22.05
C ALA A 476 30.74 -8.75 -23.21
N GLY A 477 29.82 -8.83 -24.18
CA GLY A 477 30.00 -9.66 -25.38
C GLY A 477 31.21 -9.27 -26.23
N THR A 478 31.49 -7.97 -26.41
CA THR A 478 32.69 -7.50 -27.11
C THR A 478 33.97 -7.85 -26.33
N VAL A 479 33.94 -7.71 -25.00
CA VAL A 479 35.06 -8.10 -24.11
C VAL A 479 35.30 -9.61 -24.14
N ASP A 480 34.25 -10.43 -24.12
CA ASP A 480 34.36 -11.89 -24.21
C ASP A 480 34.96 -12.31 -25.56
N GLY A 481 34.56 -11.66 -26.66
CA GLY A 481 35.18 -11.83 -27.97
C GLY A 481 36.67 -11.50 -27.96
N GLN A 482 37.06 -10.43 -27.25
CA GLN A 482 38.45 -10.04 -27.09
C GLN A 482 39.26 -11.06 -26.27
N ILE A 483 38.69 -11.56 -25.17
CA ILE A 483 39.30 -12.61 -24.35
C ILE A 483 39.47 -13.90 -25.15
N ALA A 484 38.49 -14.25 -26.00
CA ALA A 484 38.59 -15.42 -26.88
C ALA A 484 39.70 -15.25 -27.93
N ALA A 485 39.83 -14.07 -28.54
CA ALA A 485 40.91 -13.75 -29.48
C ALA A 485 42.29 -13.82 -28.79
N MET A 486 42.42 -13.26 -27.58
CA MET A 486 43.64 -13.34 -26.76
C MET A 486 44.00 -14.78 -26.40
N LYS A 487 43.00 -15.58 -26.03
CA LYS A 487 43.20 -16.99 -25.70
C LYS A 487 43.66 -17.78 -26.92
N GLN A 488 43.06 -17.55 -28.09
CA GLN A 488 43.48 -18.20 -29.34
C GLN A 488 44.92 -17.81 -29.74
N GLU A 489 45.31 -16.54 -29.54
CA GLU A 489 46.67 -16.07 -29.76
C GLU A 489 47.67 -16.72 -28.80
N ALA A 490 47.30 -16.85 -27.51
CA ALA A 490 48.10 -17.54 -26.50
C ALA A 490 48.23 -19.05 -26.77
N ASP A 491 47.13 -19.71 -27.16
CA ASP A 491 47.11 -21.13 -27.52
C ASP A 491 47.97 -21.39 -28.76
N SER A 492 47.93 -20.51 -29.76
CA SER A 492 48.77 -20.58 -30.96
C SER A 492 50.25 -20.39 -30.63
N ALA A 493 50.58 -19.46 -29.72
CA ALA A 493 51.94 -19.26 -29.23
C ALA A 493 52.44 -20.47 -28.41
N ALA A 494 51.58 -21.08 -27.60
CA ALA A 494 51.89 -22.29 -26.85
C ALA A 494 52.14 -23.50 -27.77
N ALA A 495 51.31 -23.67 -28.81
CA ALA A 495 51.49 -24.70 -29.83
C ALA A 495 52.83 -24.54 -30.56
N GLY A 496 53.20 -23.31 -30.94
CA GLY A 496 54.50 -23.02 -31.53
C GLY A 496 55.68 -23.37 -30.62
N ALA A 497 55.55 -23.14 -29.31
CA ALA A 497 56.58 -23.55 -28.33
C ALA A 497 56.68 -25.08 -28.20
N THR A 498 55.55 -25.80 -28.19
CA THR A 498 55.56 -27.27 -28.13
C THR A 498 56.12 -27.90 -29.40
N ASP A 499 55.86 -27.32 -30.57
CA ASP A 499 56.41 -27.78 -31.84
C ASP A 499 57.94 -27.59 -31.85
N ALA A 500 58.42 -26.43 -31.39
CA ALA A 500 59.86 -26.16 -31.24
C ALA A 500 60.55 -27.15 -30.29
N LEU A 501 59.92 -27.46 -29.15
CA LEU A 501 60.42 -28.47 -28.20
C LEU A 501 60.48 -29.87 -28.82
N SER A 502 59.47 -30.25 -29.60
CA SER A 502 59.41 -31.57 -30.25
C SER A 502 60.49 -31.73 -31.34
N ALA A 503 60.72 -30.69 -32.14
CA ALA A 503 61.75 -30.66 -33.16
C ALA A 503 63.17 -30.71 -32.55
N GLY A 504 63.40 -29.94 -31.48
CA GLY A 504 64.66 -29.99 -30.72
C GLY A 504 64.94 -31.36 -30.11
N ARG A 505 63.89 -32.00 -29.53
CA ARG A 505 63.98 -33.36 -28.99
C ARG A 505 64.34 -34.38 -30.07
N MET A 506 63.74 -34.30 -31.26
CA MET A 506 64.04 -35.20 -32.38
C MET A 506 65.51 -35.08 -32.83
N MET A 507 66.02 -33.85 -32.96
CA MET A 507 67.43 -33.62 -33.30
C MET A 507 68.38 -34.23 -32.26
N LEU A 508 68.11 -34.05 -30.96
CA LEU A 508 68.93 -34.63 -29.90
C LEU A 508 68.92 -36.17 -29.92
N ILE A 509 67.78 -36.80 -30.20
CA ILE A 509 67.68 -38.26 -30.34
C ILE A 509 68.51 -38.77 -31.53
N LEU A 510 68.44 -38.10 -32.68
CA LEU A 510 69.22 -38.47 -33.87
C LEU A 510 70.73 -38.34 -33.61
N PHE A 511 71.17 -37.28 -32.90
CA PHE A 511 72.57 -37.11 -32.50
C PHE A 511 73.03 -38.20 -31.53
N ALA A 512 72.22 -38.56 -30.53
CA ALA A 512 72.52 -39.64 -29.59
C ALA A 512 72.65 -41.01 -30.30
N ALA A 513 71.76 -41.30 -31.25
CA ALA A 513 71.80 -42.54 -32.03
C ALA A 513 73.06 -42.62 -32.92
N ALA A 514 73.42 -41.54 -33.61
CA ALA A 514 74.63 -41.48 -34.42
C ALA A 514 75.91 -41.68 -33.58
N SER A 515 75.93 -41.11 -32.37
CA SER A 515 77.04 -41.25 -31.41
C SER A 515 77.26 -42.71 -31.00
N LEU A 516 76.15 -43.44 -30.76
CA LEU A 516 76.18 -44.83 -30.31
C LEU A 516 76.71 -45.78 -31.41
N VAL A 517 76.30 -45.56 -32.66
CA VAL A 517 76.78 -46.34 -33.81
C VAL A 517 78.27 -46.12 -34.06
N GLY A 518 78.76 -44.89 -33.89
CA GLY A 518 80.19 -44.57 -34.00
C GLY A 518 81.05 -45.30 -32.95
N ALA A 519 80.56 -45.40 -31.71
CA ALA A 519 81.25 -46.11 -30.64
C ALA A 519 81.33 -47.63 -30.89
N ALA A 520 80.25 -48.23 -31.40
CA ALA A 520 80.18 -49.66 -31.68
C ALA A 520 81.13 -50.10 -32.82
N ALA A 521 81.26 -49.28 -33.87
CA ALA A 521 82.16 -49.57 -35.00
C ALA A 521 83.66 -49.56 -34.58
N LEU A 522 84.02 -48.73 -33.61
CA LEU A 522 85.40 -48.60 -33.11
C LEU A 522 85.82 -49.83 -32.28
N ALA A 523 84.90 -50.41 -31.52
CA ALA A 523 85.15 -51.58 -30.68
C ALA A 523 85.43 -52.86 -31.49
N TRP A 524 84.72 -53.04 -32.61
CA TRP A 524 84.86 -54.23 -33.47
C TRP A 524 86.23 -54.33 -34.16
N PHE A 525 86.81 -53.20 -34.57
CA PHE A 525 88.01 -53.20 -35.42
C PHE A 525 89.33 -53.45 -34.66
N VAL A 526 89.37 -53.23 -33.35
CA VAL A 526 90.63 -53.19 -32.57
C VAL A 526 90.91 -54.51 -31.83
N VAL A 527 89.88 -55.25 -31.41
CA VAL A 527 90.04 -56.33 -30.41
C VAL A 527 90.02 -57.75 -31.03
N GLY A 528 89.43 -57.94 -32.22
CA GLY A 528 89.02 -59.28 -32.66
C GLY A 528 90.03 -60.24 -33.31
N ARG A 529 91.23 -59.82 -33.78
CA ARG A 529 91.95 -60.63 -34.79
C ARG A 529 93.38 -61.10 -34.51
N ASN A 530 94.07 -60.73 -33.41
CA ASN A 530 95.52 -61.07 -33.30
C ASN A 530 96.08 -61.48 -31.92
N ILE A 531 95.27 -61.59 -30.85
CA ILE A 531 95.79 -61.89 -29.50
C ILE A 531 95.43 -63.31 -29.00
N VAL A 532 94.35 -63.94 -29.49
CA VAL A 532 93.82 -65.20 -28.92
C VAL A 532 94.58 -66.46 -29.38
N ALA A 533 95.12 -66.50 -30.61
CA ALA A 533 95.78 -67.71 -31.16
C ALA A 533 97.21 -67.96 -30.62
N ARG A 534 97.91 -66.92 -30.14
CA ARG A 534 99.30 -67.02 -29.65
C ARG A 534 99.41 -67.37 -28.16
N LEU A 535 98.32 -67.23 -27.39
CA LEU A 535 98.26 -67.56 -25.96
C LEU A 535 97.97 -69.05 -25.69
N SER A 536 97.31 -69.75 -26.62
CA SER A 536 96.97 -71.18 -26.47
C SER A 536 98.20 -72.10 -26.56
N ALA A 537 99.15 -71.80 -27.46
CA ALA A 537 100.35 -72.63 -27.67
C ALA A 537 101.41 -72.51 -26.55
N LEU A 538 101.40 -71.41 -25.77
CA LEU A 538 102.29 -71.20 -24.63
C LEU A 538 101.78 -71.92 -23.36
N SER A 539 100.46 -72.16 -23.29
CA SER A 539 99.78 -72.84 -22.17
C SER A 539 100.02 -74.36 -22.15
N ASP A 540 100.13 -74.99 -23.32
CA ASP A 540 100.36 -76.44 -23.43
C ASP A 540 101.80 -76.84 -23.09
N ALA A 541 102.79 -75.99 -23.35
CA ALA A 541 104.18 -76.20 -22.94
C ALA A 541 104.38 -76.08 -21.40
N MET A 542 103.63 -75.19 -20.73
CA MET A 542 103.65 -75.07 -19.26
C MET A 542 103.08 -76.31 -18.55
N ARG A 543 102.09 -76.99 -19.15
CA ARG A 543 101.51 -78.23 -18.58
C ARG A 543 102.43 -79.44 -18.71
N ALA A 544 103.26 -79.50 -19.76
CA ALA A 544 104.23 -80.58 -19.96
C ALA A 544 105.42 -80.52 -18.97
N ILE A 545 105.84 -79.31 -18.59
CA ILE A 545 106.92 -79.07 -17.61
C ILE A 545 106.43 -79.30 -16.17
N ALA A 546 105.17 -78.95 -15.86
CA ALA A 546 104.55 -79.24 -14.56
C ALA A 546 104.27 -80.74 -14.33
N ALA A 547 104.26 -81.56 -15.39
CA ALA A 547 104.01 -83.01 -15.35
C ALA A 547 105.28 -83.89 -15.28
N GLY A 548 106.46 -83.30 -15.06
CA GLY A 548 107.71 -84.03 -14.81
C GLY A 548 108.47 -84.49 -16.07
N ASN A 549 108.08 -84.04 -17.27
CA ASN A 549 108.79 -84.35 -18.51
C ASN A 549 109.71 -83.20 -18.95
N LEU A 550 110.98 -83.28 -18.56
CA LEU A 550 111.98 -82.22 -18.77
C LEU A 550 112.64 -82.23 -20.18
N ASN A 551 112.11 -83.01 -21.13
CA ASN A 551 112.62 -83.09 -22.51
C ASN A 551 111.59 -82.62 -23.56
N ALA A 552 110.56 -81.87 -23.17
CA ALA A 552 109.54 -81.37 -24.09
C ALA A 552 110.06 -80.19 -24.96
N PRO A 553 109.81 -80.19 -26.29
CA PRO A 553 110.31 -79.13 -27.18
C PRO A 553 109.60 -77.79 -26.95
N ILE A 554 110.37 -76.75 -26.63
CA ILE A 554 109.89 -75.37 -26.42
C ILE A 554 109.88 -74.61 -27.77
N PRO A 555 108.78 -73.93 -28.16
CA PRO A 555 108.69 -73.16 -29.41
C PRO A 555 109.69 -71.99 -29.48
N ALA A 556 110.13 -71.63 -30.69
CA ALA A 556 111.12 -70.57 -30.92
C ALA A 556 110.62 -69.16 -30.50
N ALA A 557 111.49 -68.39 -29.85
CA ALA A 557 111.17 -67.08 -29.28
C ALA A 557 111.01 -65.97 -30.34
N GLY A 558 109.91 -65.22 -30.24
CA GLY A 558 109.69 -63.99 -31.01
C GLY A 558 110.44 -62.77 -30.48
N SER A 559 110.32 -61.65 -31.20
CA SER A 559 110.87 -60.32 -30.85
C SER A 559 109.84 -59.37 -30.23
N ASP A 560 108.71 -59.92 -29.76
CA ASP A 560 107.64 -59.22 -29.02
C ASP A 560 107.62 -59.65 -27.54
N GLU A 561 106.76 -59.01 -26.76
CA GLU A 561 106.62 -59.23 -25.32
C GLU A 561 106.13 -60.66 -24.96
N ILE A 562 105.69 -61.46 -25.95
CA ILE A 562 105.36 -62.90 -25.82
C ILE A 562 106.61 -63.78 -26.03
N GLY A 563 107.59 -63.32 -26.82
CA GLY A 563 108.92 -63.94 -26.94
C GLY A 563 109.80 -63.78 -25.69
N ASP A 564 109.60 -62.71 -24.92
CA ASP A 564 110.25 -62.52 -23.61
C ASP A 564 109.71 -63.48 -22.53
N MET A 565 108.45 -63.94 -22.65
CA MET A 565 107.90 -65.01 -21.80
C MET A 565 108.51 -66.38 -22.08
N THR A 566 108.97 -66.64 -23.31
CA THR A 566 109.67 -67.89 -23.70
C THR A 566 111.10 -67.93 -23.12
N ARG A 567 111.74 -66.76 -22.98
CA ARG A 567 113.05 -66.61 -22.31
C ARG A 567 112.92 -66.65 -20.78
N ALA A 568 111.80 -66.17 -20.22
CA ALA A 568 111.48 -66.28 -18.79
C ALA A 568 111.21 -67.74 -18.34
N LEU A 569 110.73 -68.61 -19.24
CA LEU A 569 110.50 -70.04 -18.97
C LEU A 569 111.80 -70.85 -18.81
N ILE A 570 112.92 -70.35 -19.35
CA ILE A 570 114.27 -70.92 -19.15
C ILE A 570 114.86 -70.49 -17.80
N VAL A 571 114.47 -69.31 -17.29
CA VAL A 571 114.93 -68.75 -16.01
C VAL A 571 114.09 -69.27 -14.82
N PHE A 572 112.86 -69.70 -15.06
CA PHE A 572 111.97 -70.29 -14.05
C PHE A 572 112.39 -71.70 -13.57
N ARG A 573 113.28 -72.39 -14.30
CA ARG A 573 113.95 -73.62 -13.84
C ARG A 573 114.92 -73.33 -12.68
N ASP A 574 115.51 -72.14 -12.65
CA ASP A 574 116.67 -71.85 -11.79
C ASP A 574 116.38 -70.83 -10.67
N THR A 575 115.18 -70.23 -10.59
CA THR A 575 114.79 -69.27 -9.53
C THR A 575 113.53 -69.70 -8.78
N ALA A 576 113.52 -70.96 -8.32
CA ALA A 576 112.51 -71.55 -7.44
C ALA A 576 112.89 -71.46 -5.95
N ASN A 577 113.76 -70.53 -5.56
CA ASN A 577 114.09 -70.25 -4.16
C ASN A 577 113.98 -68.75 -3.87
N GLU A 578 113.04 -68.42 -2.97
CA GLU A 578 112.93 -67.17 -2.19
C GLU A 578 112.52 -65.88 -2.91
N ALA A 579 111.68 -64.98 -2.40
CA ALA A 579 110.59 -64.94 -1.43
C ALA A 579 110.12 -63.47 -1.43
N ASN A 580 108.82 -63.26 -1.18
CA ASN A 580 108.16 -61.99 -0.81
C ASN A 580 108.01 -60.87 -1.86
N THR A 581 106.87 -60.75 -2.56
CA THR A 581 105.56 -60.20 -2.13
C THR A 581 105.47 -58.66 -2.12
N ALA A 582 104.45 -58.20 -2.85
CA ALA A 582 103.47 -57.19 -2.41
C ALA A 582 103.98 -55.84 -1.90
N ASN A 583 103.90 -54.78 -2.73
CA ASN A 583 103.60 -53.41 -2.25
C ASN A 583 103.35 -52.29 -3.30
N ALA A 584 103.15 -52.56 -4.59
CA ALA A 584 103.12 -51.48 -5.60
C ALA A 584 101.76 -51.15 -6.26
N ARG A 585 100.60 -51.59 -5.72
CA ARG A 585 99.27 -51.33 -6.35
C ARG A 585 98.27 -50.50 -5.53
N ALA A 586 98.63 -49.96 -4.36
CA ALA A 586 97.67 -49.28 -3.47
C ALA A 586 97.65 -47.73 -3.51
N GLU A 587 98.62 -47.07 -4.15
CA GLU A 587 98.76 -45.60 -3.99
C GLU A 587 98.00 -44.75 -5.05
N ALA A 588 97.66 -45.31 -6.21
CA ALA A 588 97.16 -44.50 -7.34
C ALA A 588 95.65 -44.18 -7.34
N GLU A 589 94.83 -44.88 -6.54
CA GLU A 589 93.37 -44.65 -6.48
C GLU A 589 92.96 -43.53 -5.50
N ARG A 590 93.83 -43.14 -4.55
CA ARG A 590 93.44 -42.19 -3.49
C ARG A 590 93.30 -40.74 -3.93
N SER A 591 93.97 -40.30 -5.00
CA SER A 591 93.96 -38.88 -5.40
C SER A 591 92.77 -38.45 -6.25
N ARG A 592 91.99 -39.37 -6.85
CA ARG A 592 90.80 -39.03 -7.67
C ARG A 592 89.51 -38.93 -6.85
N ALA A 593 89.41 -39.68 -5.75
CA ALA A 593 88.21 -39.73 -4.90
C ALA A 593 87.94 -38.44 -4.09
N ALA A 594 88.94 -37.58 -3.88
CA ALA A 594 88.78 -36.35 -3.08
C ALA A 594 88.15 -35.18 -3.86
N GLY A 595 88.44 -35.05 -5.16
CA GLY A 595 87.91 -33.96 -6.01
C GLY A 595 86.46 -34.16 -6.45
N GLU A 596 86.06 -35.41 -6.72
CA GLU A 596 84.67 -35.76 -7.07
C GLU A 596 83.73 -35.63 -5.88
N ARG A 597 84.17 -35.99 -4.66
CA ARG A 597 83.40 -35.80 -3.42
C ARG A 597 83.10 -34.34 -3.13
N ARG A 598 84.05 -33.42 -3.34
CA ARG A 598 83.85 -31.99 -3.07
C ARG A 598 82.89 -31.36 -4.08
N ARG A 599 82.98 -31.70 -5.37
CA ARG A 599 82.03 -31.22 -6.39
C ARG A 599 80.61 -31.76 -6.15
N ALA A 600 80.48 -33.06 -5.87
CA ALA A 600 79.18 -33.66 -5.55
C ALA A 600 78.55 -33.04 -4.29
N MET A 601 79.36 -32.69 -3.28
CA MET A 601 78.86 -32.03 -2.06
C MET A 601 78.40 -30.59 -2.31
N VAL A 602 79.11 -29.82 -3.15
CA VAL A 602 78.71 -28.45 -3.53
C VAL A 602 77.44 -28.46 -4.39
N GLU A 603 77.36 -29.35 -5.38
CA GLU A 603 76.17 -29.51 -6.23
C GLU A 603 74.94 -29.98 -5.42
N MET A 604 75.14 -30.90 -4.47
CA MET A 604 74.09 -31.31 -3.54
C MET A 604 73.66 -30.18 -2.61
N ALA A 605 74.59 -29.33 -2.14
CA ALA A 605 74.29 -28.16 -1.33
C ALA A 605 73.52 -27.09 -2.12
N GLU A 606 73.87 -26.83 -3.39
CA GLU A 606 73.18 -25.88 -4.26
C GLU A 606 71.76 -26.35 -4.62
N ASN A 607 71.60 -27.63 -4.94
CA ASN A 607 70.28 -28.22 -5.18
C ASN A 607 69.41 -28.24 -3.92
N PHE A 608 70.00 -28.51 -2.75
CA PHE A 608 69.33 -28.43 -1.45
C PHE A 608 68.91 -26.98 -1.12
N GLU A 609 69.82 -26.00 -1.28
CA GLU A 609 69.56 -24.57 -1.09
C GLU A 609 68.40 -24.09 -1.96
N SER A 610 68.44 -24.39 -3.27
CA SER A 610 67.40 -24.02 -4.23
C SER A 610 66.05 -24.66 -3.91
N SER A 611 66.04 -25.96 -3.60
CA SER A 611 64.81 -26.70 -3.28
C SER A 611 64.17 -26.21 -1.98
N VAL A 612 64.98 -25.99 -0.94
CA VAL A 612 64.50 -25.51 0.36
C VAL A 612 64.06 -24.05 0.29
N ARG A 613 64.81 -23.16 -0.38
CA ARG A 613 64.34 -21.77 -0.63
C ARG A 613 63.03 -21.74 -1.40
N GLY A 614 62.88 -22.57 -2.44
CA GLY A 614 61.63 -22.66 -3.19
C GLY A 614 60.44 -23.11 -2.33
N VAL A 615 60.65 -24.01 -1.36
CA VAL A 615 59.62 -24.40 -0.38
C VAL A 615 59.34 -23.25 0.60
N LEU A 616 60.38 -22.65 1.18
CA LEU A 616 60.26 -21.53 2.13
C LEU A 616 59.53 -20.33 1.51
N ASP A 617 59.83 -19.95 0.27
CA ASP A 617 59.14 -18.87 -0.45
C ASP A 617 57.65 -19.17 -0.71
N ARG A 618 57.30 -20.45 -0.93
CA ARG A 618 55.89 -20.84 -1.07
C ARG A 618 55.15 -20.76 0.27
N VAL A 619 55.77 -21.22 1.35
CA VAL A 619 55.18 -21.14 2.70
C VAL A 619 55.08 -19.69 3.17
N ALA A 620 56.08 -18.84 2.92
CA ALA A 620 56.05 -17.41 3.23
C ALA A 620 54.91 -16.69 2.50
N ARG A 621 54.72 -16.97 1.20
CA ARG A 621 53.60 -16.41 0.43
C ARG A 621 52.25 -16.88 0.96
N ALA A 622 52.09 -18.18 1.22
CA ALA A 622 50.86 -18.72 1.79
C ALA A 622 50.54 -18.12 3.17
N ALA A 623 51.55 -17.89 4.01
CA ALA A 623 51.40 -17.22 5.29
C ALA A 623 50.98 -15.74 5.12
N GLY A 624 51.55 -15.02 4.16
CA GLY A 624 51.15 -13.65 3.83
C GLY A 624 49.72 -13.56 3.29
N GLU A 625 49.32 -14.49 2.43
CA GLU A 625 47.94 -14.59 1.92
C GLU A 625 46.94 -14.91 3.04
N MET A 626 47.27 -15.83 3.96
CA MET A 626 46.45 -16.09 5.15
C MET A 626 46.35 -14.88 6.07
N GLN A 627 47.41 -14.08 6.18
CA GLN A 627 47.42 -12.85 6.97
C GLN A 627 46.47 -11.79 6.39
N ASP A 628 46.52 -11.55 5.07
CA ASP A 628 45.59 -10.63 4.39
C ASP A 628 44.13 -11.13 4.50
N MET A 629 43.90 -12.43 4.31
CA MET A 629 42.58 -13.05 4.45
C MET A 629 42.02 -12.88 5.86
N ALA A 630 42.83 -13.12 6.89
CA ALA A 630 42.47 -12.93 8.29
C ALA A 630 42.14 -11.47 8.60
N GLN A 631 42.94 -10.50 8.11
CA GLN A 631 42.66 -9.08 8.31
C GLN A 631 41.34 -8.65 7.64
N ARG A 632 41.07 -9.13 6.42
CA ARG A 632 39.78 -8.89 5.75
C ARG A 632 38.63 -9.50 6.53
N MET A 633 38.78 -10.73 7.02
CA MET A 633 37.77 -11.42 7.82
C MET A 633 37.47 -10.67 9.12
N SER A 634 38.48 -10.13 9.79
CA SER A 634 38.32 -9.30 10.99
C SER A 634 37.53 -8.02 10.71
N ARG A 635 37.88 -7.28 9.64
CA ARG A 635 37.15 -6.07 9.24
C ARG A 635 35.70 -6.36 8.87
N ASN A 636 35.46 -7.45 8.15
CA ASN A 636 34.11 -7.88 7.79
C ASN A 636 33.29 -8.24 9.04
N ALA A 637 33.89 -8.97 10.00
CA ALA A 637 33.24 -9.29 11.26
C ALA A 637 32.87 -8.04 12.09
N GLU A 638 33.77 -7.04 12.15
CA GLU A 638 33.49 -5.76 12.80
C GLU A 638 32.34 -5.00 12.12
N ALA A 639 32.37 -4.91 10.78
CA ALA A 639 31.30 -4.29 10.00
C ALA A 639 29.94 -4.99 10.21
N THR A 640 29.90 -6.32 10.12
CA THR A 640 28.68 -7.11 10.37
C THR A 640 28.16 -6.93 11.80
N THR A 641 29.06 -6.79 12.80
CA THR A 641 28.65 -6.51 14.18
C THR A 641 28.00 -5.12 14.31
N GLY A 642 28.55 -4.11 13.64
CA GLY A 642 27.96 -2.76 13.58
C GLY A 642 26.61 -2.71 12.87
N GLU A 643 26.47 -3.43 11.76
CA GLU A 643 25.20 -3.58 11.04
C GLU A 643 24.15 -4.31 11.89
N ALA A 644 24.55 -5.39 12.58
CA ALA A 644 23.66 -6.11 13.49
C ALA A 644 23.17 -5.22 14.63
N ALA A 645 24.04 -4.38 15.21
CA ALA A 645 23.65 -3.43 16.25
C ALA A 645 22.62 -2.40 15.73
N THR A 646 22.82 -1.90 14.51
CA THR A 646 21.87 -0.98 13.86
C THR A 646 20.53 -1.67 13.60
N ALA A 647 20.55 -2.89 13.05
CA ALA A 647 19.36 -3.69 12.79
C ALA A 647 18.59 -4.03 14.09
N ALA A 648 19.29 -4.27 15.20
CA ALA A 648 18.68 -4.51 16.51
C ALA A 648 17.93 -3.27 17.00
N SER A 649 18.53 -2.08 16.87
CA SER A 649 17.87 -0.81 17.23
C SER A 649 16.61 -0.57 16.39
N THR A 650 16.69 -0.76 15.07
CA THR A 650 15.53 -0.62 14.18
C THR A 650 14.43 -1.64 14.51
N SER A 651 14.79 -2.88 14.83
CA SER A 651 13.83 -3.91 15.25
C SER A 651 13.14 -3.56 16.56
N GLN A 652 13.85 -2.97 17.52
CA GLN A 652 13.26 -2.50 18.77
C GLN A 652 12.30 -1.32 18.55
N GLN A 653 12.62 -0.41 17.63
CA GLN A 653 11.70 0.66 17.24
C GLN A 653 10.45 0.08 16.56
N ALA A 654 10.61 -0.92 15.68
CA ALA A 654 9.49 -1.60 15.03
C ALA A 654 8.58 -2.30 16.05
N GLU A 655 9.15 -2.97 17.06
CA GLU A 655 8.38 -3.56 18.18
C GLU A 655 7.53 -2.50 18.91
N GLY A 656 8.09 -1.32 19.15
CA GLY A 656 7.38 -0.18 19.73
C GLY A 656 6.20 0.30 18.86
N SER A 657 6.42 0.43 17.55
CA SER A 657 5.35 0.78 16.60
C SER A 657 4.25 -0.27 16.55
N VAL A 658 4.59 -1.57 16.54
CA VAL A 658 3.61 -2.66 16.54
C VAL A 658 2.77 -2.64 17.83
N LYS A 659 3.38 -2.38 18.99
CA LYS A 659 2.67 -2.19 20.26
C LYS A 659 1.71 -1.00 20.23
N ALA A 660 2.11 0.11 19.62
CA ALA A 660 1.23 1.27 19.48
C ALA A 660 0.02 0.97 18.57
N VAL A 661 0.23 0.24 17.47
CA VAL A 661 -0.86 -0.21 16.60
C VAL A 661 -1.79 -1.19 17.34
N ALA A 662 -1.26 -2.09 18.17
CA ALA A 662 -2.06 -2.99 18.99
C ALA A 662 -3.01 -2.22 19.93
N ALA A 663 -2.48 -1.24 20.66
CA ALA A 663 -3.28 -0.38 21.54
C ALA A 663 -4.38 0.38 20.77
N ALA A 664 -4.04 0.97 19.62
CA ALA A 664 -5.03 1.65 18.77
C ALA A 664 -6.11 0.68 18.25
N THR A 665 -5.75 -0.57 17.97
CA THR A 665 -6.69 -1.62 17.51
C THR A 665 -7.63 -2.05 18.64
N GLU A 666 -7.15 -2.12 19.88
CA GLU A 666 -7.97 -2.38 21.07
C GLU A 666 -8.99 -1.24 21.30
N GLU A 667 -8.55 0.03 21.23
CA GLU A 667 -9.44 1.20 21.33
C GLU A 667 -10.49 1.22 20.21
N LEU A 668 -10.09 0.92 18.97
CA LEU A 668 -11.03 0.79 17.85
C LEU A 668 -12.06 -0.33 18.09
N SER A 669 -11.63 -1.47 18.63
CA SER A 669 -12.54 -2.57 18.96
C SER A 669 -13.57 -2.16 20.01
N ALA A 670 -13.16 -1.41 21.03
CA ALA A 670 -14.07 -0.87 22.04
C ALA A 670 -15.07 0.12 21.43
N SER A 671 -14.60 1.04 20.59
CA SER A 671 -15.47 2.01 19.91
C SER A 671 -16.49 1.35 18.98
N ILE A 672 -16.10 0.32 18.24
CA ILE A 672 -17.01 -0.46 17.38
C ILE A 672 -18.09 -1.16 18.20
N GLN A 673 -17.74 -1.72 19.38
CA GLN A 673 -18.72 -2.33 20.28
C GLN A 673 -19.73 -1.31 20.83
N GLU A 674 -19.26 -0.12 21.20
CA GLU A 674 -20.13 0.97 21.66
C GLU A 674 -21.09 1.43 20.56
N ILE A 675 -20.57 1.68 19.35
CA ILE A 675 -21.39 2.01 18.16
C ILE A 675 -22.43 0.92 17.91
N GLY A 676 -22.04 -0.35 17.96
CA GLY A 676 -22.97 -1.48 17.82
C GLY A 676 -24.10 -1.46 18.84
N SER A 677 -23.78 -1.18 20.11
CA SER A 677 -24.79 -1.05 21.17
C SER A 677 -25.76 0.12 20.92
N GLN A 678 -25.26 1.25 20.43
CA GLN A 678 -26.04 2.46 20.19
C GLN A 678 -26.93 2.34 18.95
N VAL A 679 -26.46 1.64 17.91
CA VAL A 679 -27.26 1.27 16.74
C VAL A 679 -28.39 0.33 17.14
N HIS A 680 -28.11 -0.66 18.01
CA HIS A 680 -29.14 -1.57 18.51
C HIS A 680 -30.23 -0.83 19.29
N ALA A 681 -29.83 0.06 20.21
CA ALA A 681 -30.76 0.91 20.95
C ALA A 681 -31.61 1.79 20.02
N SER A 682 -30.98 2.39 18.99
CA SER A 682 -31.69 3.21 18.00
C SER A 682 -32.73 2.40 17.21
N SER A 683 -32.42 1.16 16.81
CA SER A 683 -33.40 0.28 16.15
C SER A 683 -34.58 -0.07 17.07
N GLN A 684 -34.34 -0.32 18.36
CA GLN A 684 -35.42 -0.56 19.32
C GLN A 684 -36.34 0.67 19.47
N ILE A 685 -35.76 1.87 19.57
CA ILE A 685 -36.53 3.12 19.65
C ILE A 685 -37.36 3.33 18.37
N ALA A 686 -36.77 3.13 17.19
CA ALA A 686 -37.47 3.24 15.92
C ALA A 686 -38.65 2.26 15.82
N ARG A 687 -38.46 0.98 16.22
CA ARG A 687 -39.56 0.00 16.24
C ARG A 687 -40.68 0.39 17.21
N LYS A 688 -40.33 0.92 18.38
CA LYS A 688 -41.32 1.40 19.35
C LYS A 688 -42.11 2.58 18.76
N ALA A 689 -41.43 3.55 18.18
CA ALA A 689 -42.04 4.72 17.54
C ALA A 689 -42.96 4.31 16.37
N ALA A 690 -42.56 3.31 15.58
CA ALA A 690 -43.40 2.78 14.50
C ALA A 690 -44.71 2.19 15.06
N GLY A 691 -44.64 1.40 16.13
CA GLY A 691 -45.83 0.85 16.78
C GLY A 691 -46.73 1.92 17.40
N GLU A 692 -46.15 3.01 17.94
CA GLU A 692 -46.92 4.16 18.42
C GLU A 692 -47.61 4.90 17.26
N ALA A 693 -46.92 5.11 16.13
CA ALA A 693 -47.51 5.71 14.93
C ALA A 693 -48.67 4.88 14.37
N GLU A 694 -48.52 3.55 14.26
CA GLU A 694 -49.59 2.65 13.81
C GLU A 694 -50.82 2.64 14.74
N ARG A 695 -50.60 2.78 16.05
CA ARG A 695 -51.70 2.89 17.01
C ARG A 695 -52.44 4.23 16.86
N THR A 696 -51.70 5.30 16.63
CA THR A 696 -52.28 6.63 16.38
C THR A 696 -53.06 6.64 15.07
N ASP A 697 -52.51 6.07 13.99
CA ASP A 697 -53.18 5.92 12.68
C ASP A 697 -54.56 5.25 12.83
N ARG A 698 -54.63 4.10 13.51
CA ARG A 698 -55.90 3.40 13.79
C ARG A 698 -56.89 4.22 14.62
N THR A 699 -56.40 5.01 15.57
CA THR A 699 -57.27 5.84 16.43
C THR A 699 -57.89 6.98 15.63
N VAL A 700 -57.08 7.63 14.78
CA VAL A 700 -57.52 8.73 13.91
C VAL A 700 -58.43 8.21 12.78
N GLU A 701 -58.16 7.02 12.24
CA GLU A 701 -59.05 6.37 11.29
C GLU A 701 -60.43 6.05 11.92
N GLY A 702 -60.47 5.63 13.18
CA GLY A 702 -61.72 5.45 13.93
C GLY A 702 -62.51 6.76 14.14
N LEU A 703 -61.80 7.87 14.36
CA LEU A 703 -62.40 9.22 14.40
C LEU A 703 -63.01 9.59 13.04
N SER A 704 -62.30 9.31 11.94
CA SER A 704 -62.80 9.56 10.57
C SER A 704 -64.09 8.79 10.29
N GLN A 705 -64.13 7.50 10.64
CA GLN A 705 -65.34 6.68 10.51
C GLN A 705 -66.51 7.20 11.36
N SER A 706 -66.22 7.68 12.56
CA SER A 706 -67.24 8.25 13.45
C SER A 706 -67.80 9.56 12.89
N ALA A 707 -66.93 10.43 12.35
CA ALA A 707 -67.34 11.65 11.68
C ALA A 707 -68.22 11.37 10.45
N ASN A 708 -67.89 10.35 9.65
CA ASN A 708 -68.72 9.92 8.51
C ASN A 708 -70.14 9.50 8.95
N LYS A 709 -70.25 8.67 10.00
CA LYS A 709 -71.55 8.28 10.56
C LYS A 709 -72.35 9.47 11.08
N ILE A 710 -71.70 10.43 11.73
CA ILE A 710 -72.38 11.66 12.16
C ILE A 710 -72.88 12.45 10.95
N GLY A 711 -72.09 12.53 9.88
CA GLY A 711 -72.50 13.15 8.61
C GLY A 711 -73.75 12.51 8.01
N GLU A 712 -73.82 11.17 7.97
CA GLU A 712 -75.01 10.43 7.52
C GLU A 712 -76.25 10.75 8.36
N VAL A 713 -76.11 10.81 9.68
CA VAL A 713 -77.19 11.15 10.61
C VAL A 713 -77.66 12.59 10.41
N VAL A 714 -76.73 13.53 10.25
CA VAL A 714 -77.04 14.96 10.01
C VAL A 714 -77.80 15.13 8.69
N GLN A 715 -77.41 14.39 7.64
CA GLN A 715 -78.13 14.40 6.37
C GLN A 715 -79.57 13.89 6.53
N LEU A 716 -79.77 12.78 7.24
CA LEU A 716 -81.10 12.24 7.53
C LEU A 716 -81.97 13.26 8.28
N ILE A 717 -81.42 13.96 9.27
CA ILE A 717 -82.14 14.99 10.02
C ILE A 717 -82.53 16.16 9.08
N ASN A 718 -81.65 16.57 8.17
CA ASN A 718 -81.94 17.61 7.20
C ASN A 718 -83.08 17.21 6.24
N ASP A 719 -83.10 15.95 5.80
CA ASP A 719 -84.17 15.40 4.97
C ASP A 719 -85.50 15.38 5.72
N ILE A 720 -85.51 14.97 7.00
CA ILE A 720 -86.69 15.00 7.87
C ILE A 720 -87.19 16.44 8.06
N ALA A 721 -86.29 17.39 8.29
CA ALA A 721 -86.62 18.80 8.42
C ALA A 721 -87.26 19.36 7.14
N SER A 722 -86.69 19.04 5.98
CA SER A 722 -87.24 19.42 4.67
C SER A 722 -88.64 18.82 4.42
N GLN A 723 -88.84 17.54 4.77
CA GLN A 723 -90.12 16.86 4.65
C GLN A 723 -91.17 17.45 5.62
N THR A 724 -90.76 17.78 6.84
CA THR A 724 -91.61 18.42 7.85
C THR A 724 -92.02 19.82 7.42
N ASN A 725 -91.11 20.59 6.80
CA ASN A 725 -91.41 21.91 6.22
C ASN A 725 -92.45 21.80 5.08
N LEU A 726 -92.35 20.79 4.22
CA LEU A 726 -93.34 20.51 3.17
C LEU A 726 -94.71 20.11 3.73
N LEU A 727 -94.74 19.25 4.74
CA LEU A 727 -95.99 18.86 5.43
C LEU A 727 -96.65 20.07 6.11
N ALA A 728 -95.86 20.89 6.80
CA ALA A 728 -96.32 22.10 7.45
C ALA A 728 -96.83 23.15 6.45
N LEU A 729 -96.19 23.26 5.28
CA LEU A 729 -96.66 24.11 4.19
C LEU A 729 -98.02 23.65 3.65
N ASN A 730 -98.18 22.34 3.39
CA ASN A 730 -99.45 21.78 2.94
C ASN A 730 -100.57 21.99 3.98
N ALA A 731 -100.25 21.81 5.27
CA ALA A 731 -101.18 22.07 6.36
C ALA A 731 -101.56 23.57 6.45
N THR A 732 -100.62 24.48 6.20
CA THR A 732 -100.88 25.93 6.16
C THR A 732 -101.82 26.30 5.02
N ILE A 733 -101.65 25.68 3.84
CA ILE A 733 -102.53 25.88 2.68
C ILE A 733 -103.96 25.42 2.99
N GLU A 734 -104.12 24.23 3.57
CA GLU A 734 -105.46 23.68 3.85
C GLU A 734 -106.13 24.43 5.02
N ALA A 735 -105.36 24.92 6.00
CA ALA A 735 -105.87 25.79 7.06
C ALA A 735 -106.34 27.15 6.52
N ALA A 736 -105.62 27.74 5.54
CA ALA A 736 -106.07 28.95 4.85
C ALA A 736 -107.34 28.72 4.03
N ARG A 737 -107.50 27.52 3.46
CA ARG A 737 -108.70 27.10 2.70
C ARG A 737 -109.95 26.94 3.57
N ALA A 738 -109.78 26.57 4.83
CA ALA A 738 -110.86 26.44 5.81
C ALA A 738 -111.35 27.81 6.39
N GLY A 739 -110.72 28.93 6.02
CA GLY A 739 -111.15 30.27 6.44
C GLY A 739 -111.04 30.50 7.96
N GLU A 740 -112.05 31.15 8.57
CA GLU A 740 -112.04 31.48 10.02
C GLU A 740 -111.93 30.23 10.92
N ALA A 741 -112.44 29.07 10.49
CA ALA A 741 -112.37 27.82 11.26
C ALA A 741 -110.96 27.21 11.30
N GLY A 742 -110.09 27.56 10.35
CA GLY A 742 -108.73 27.04 10.23
C GLY A 742 -107.65 27.85 10.94
N LYS A 743 -107.98 29.02 11.53
CA LYS A 743 -107.00 29.96 12.09
C LYS A 743 -106.06 29.34 13.13
N GLY A 744 -106.58 28.54 14.07
CA GLY A 744 -105.74 27.87 15.07
C GLY A 744 -104.77 26.86 14.47
N PHE A 745 -105.22 26.12 13.45
CA PHE A 745 -104.39 25.15 12.74
C PHE A 745 -103.32 25.82 11.86
N ALA A 746 -103.66 26.98 11.26
CA ALA A 746 -102.73 27.77 10.45
C ALA A 746 -101.54 28.29 11.28
N VAL A 747 -101.78 28.71 12.54
CA VAL A 747 -100.71 29.17 13.44
C VAL A 747 -99.76 28.02 13.78
N VAL A 748 -100.30 26.85 14.16
CA VAL A 748 -99.48 25.66 14.47
C VAL A 748 -98.69 25.21 13.24
N ALA A 749 -99.32 25.17 12.07
CA ALA A 749 -98.65 24.79 10.83
C ALA A 749 -97.52 25.78 10.46
N SER A 750 -97.72 27.08 10.66
CA SER A 750 -96.66 28.09 10.47
C SER A 750 -95.52 27.93 11.47
N GLU A 751 -95.82 27.61 12.73
CA GLU A 751 -94.81 27.40 13.77
C GLU A 751 -93.96 26.16 13.47
N VAL A 752 -94.59 25.04 13.10
CA VAL A 752 -93.89 23.81 12.67
C VAL A 752 -93.04 24.07 11.43
N LYS A 753 -93.54 24.87 10.48
CA LYS A 753 -92.78 25.28 9.29
C LYS A 753 -91.53 26.08 9.65
N SER A 754 -91.66 27.03 10.59
CA SER A 754 -90.54 27.83 11.09
C SER A 754 -89.49 26.96 11.80
N LEU A 755 -89.94 26.04 12.66
CA LEU A 755 -89.08 25.12 13.40
C LEU A 755 -88.34 24.15 12.46
N ALA A 756 -89.02 23.67 11.42
CA ALA A 756 -88.42 22.83 10.40
C ALA A 756 -87.33 23.57 9.60
N ASN A 757 -87.56 24.84 9.23
CA ASN A 757 -86.53 25.67 8.58
C ASN A 757 -85.34 25.96 9.50
N GLN A 758 -85.58 26.23 10.80
CA GLN A 758 -84.50 26.38 11.77
C GLN A 758 -83.70 25.09 11.93
N THR A 759 -84.38 23.94 11.98
CA THR A 759 -83.73 22.63 12.06
C THR A 759 -82.86 22.39 10.84
N GLY A 760 -83.39 22.61 9.63
CA GLY A 760 -82.64 22.48 8.36
C GLY A 760 -81.37 23.33 8.35
N LYS A 761 -81.49 24.60 8.75
CA LYS A 761 -80.36 25.53 8.82
C LYS A 761 -79.31 25.11 9.85
N ALA A 762 -79.74 24.59 11.00
CA ALA A 762 -78.83 24.05 12.01
C ALA A 762 -78.11 22.79 11.51
N THR A 763 -78.81 21.89 10.80
CA THR A 763 -78.18 20.73 10.18
C THR A 763 -77.19 21.09 9.08
N GLU A 764 -77.44 22.14 8.27
CA GLU A 764 -76.45 22.65 7.31
C GLU A 764 -75.18 23.15 8.00
N GLU A 765 -75.32 23.91 9.09
CA GLU A 765 -74.16 24.37 9.89
C GLU A 765 -73.37 23.19 10.48
N ILE A 766 -74.05 22.19 11.06
CA ILE A 766 -73.40 20.98 11.59
C ILE A 766 -72.72 20.20 10.47
N SER A 767 -73.37 20.04 9.31
CA SER A 767 -72.79 19.34 8.16
C SER A 767 -71.46 19.98 7.72
N SER A 768 -71.38 21.32 7.72
CA SER A 768 -70.13 22.04 7.43
C SER A 768 -69.02 21.77 8.46
N GLN A 769 -69.37 21.63 9.76
CA GLN A 769 -68.40 21.28 10.80
C GLN A 769 -67.91 19.83 10.67
N ILE A 770 -68.81 18.90 10.34
CA ILE A 770 -68.44 17.51 10.10
C ILE A 770 -67.46 17.41 8.92
N GLN A 771 -67.71 18.12 7.82
CA GLN A 771 -66.79 18.17 6.69
C GLN A 771 -65.43 18.76 7.07
N ALA A 772 -65.39 19.81 7.88
CA ALA A 772 -64.13 20.37 8.37
C ALA A 772 -63.36 19.37 9.25
N MET A 773 -64.04 18.68 10.18
CA MET A 773 -63.43 17.63 10.99
C MET A 773 -62.91 16.47 10.14
N GLN A 774 -63.68 16.01 9.16
CA GLN A 774 -63.25 14.97 8.22
C GLN A 774 -61.97 15.38 7.48
N SER A 775 -61.90 16.61 6.99
CA SER A 775 -60.70 17.14 6.30
C SER A 775 -59.48 17.14 7.21
N VAL A 776 -59.58 17.68 8.42
CA VAL A 776 -58.45 17.74 9.38
C VAL A 776 -58.02 16.33 9.81
N THR A 777 -59.00 15.44 10.00
CA THR A 777 -58.72 14.03 10.34
C THR A 777 -57.97 13.34 9.20
N GLN A 778 -58.32 13.62 7.94
CA GLN A 778 -57.62 13.09 6.78
C GLN A 778 -56.18 13.63 6.70
N ASP A 779 -55.99 14.94 6.89
CA ASP A 779 -54.64 15.55 6.92
C ASP A 779 -53.77 14.94 8.03
N ALA A 780 -54.36 14.66 9.20
CA ALA A 780 -53.67 14.00 10.31
C ALA A 780 -53.27 12.55 9.97
N VAL A 781 -54.15 11.77 9.33
CA VAL A 781 -53.84 10.42 8.85
C VAL A 781 -52.65 10.46 7.88
N ASP A 782 -52.66 11.38 6.92
CA ASP A 782 -51.60 11.49 5.92
C ASP A 782 -50.25 11.88 6.56
N ALA A 783 -50.27 12.81 7.54
CA ALA A 783 -49.08 13.16 8.31
C ALA A 783 -48.53 11.99 9.13
N ILE A 784 -49.40 11.23 9.81
CA ILE A 784 -49.00 10.05 10.60
C ILE A 784 -48.39 8.97 9.71
N ARG A 785 -48.98 8.73 8.53
CA ARG A 785 -48.45 7.76 7.54
C ARG A 785 -47.09 8.18 7.00
N SER A 786 -46.87 9.48 6.78
CA SER A 786 -45.57 10.03 6.40
C SER A 786 -44.53 9.79 7.50
N ILE A 787 -44.86 10.10 8.76
CA ILE A 787 -44.00 9.83 9.93
C ILE A 787 -43.67 8.34 10.03
N ALA A 788 -44.67 7.46 9.89
CA ALA A 788 -44.47 6.02 9.90
C ALA A 788 -43.56 5.54 8.76
N GLY A 789 -43.60 6.19 7.60
CA GLY A 789 -42.67 5.99 6.48
C GLY A 789 -41.23 6.35 6.86
N THR A 790 -41.01 7.56 7.39
CA THR A 790 -39.68 8.01 7.85
C THR A 790 -39.10 7.11 8.94
N ILE A 791 -39.93 6.64 9.89
CA ILE A 791 -39.46 5.71 10.93
C ILE A 791 -39.04 4.36 10.33
N ARG A 792 -39.73 3.90 9.28
CA ARG A 792 -39.35 2.69 8.54
C ARG A 792 -37.99 2.84 7.87
N GLU A 793 -37.75 3.97 7.21
CA GLU A 793 -36.44 4.30 6.63
C GLU A 793 -35.33 4.34 7.68
N ILE A 794 -35.59 4.95 8.85
CA ILE A 794 -34.65 4.95 9.98
C ILE A 794 -34.30 3.53 10.42
N ASN A 795 -35.28 2.64 10.51
CA ASN A 795 -35.06 1.24 10.91
C ASN A 795 -34.25 0.45 9.85
N GLU A 796 -34.47 0.72 8.55
CA GLU A 796 -33.67 0.14 7.47
C GLU A 796 -32.22 0.65 7.49
N ILE A 797 -32.01 1.96 7.71
CA ILE A 797 -30.67 2.55 7.88
C ILE A 797 -29.97 1.92 9.09
N ALA A 798 -30.64 1.81 10.23
CA ALA A 798 -30.06 1.19 11.43
C ALA A 798 -29.66 -0.27 11.19
N ALA A 799 -30.46 -1.03 10.43
CA ALA A 799 -30.11 -2.40 10.05
C ALA A 799 -28.88 -2.46 9.13
N SER A 800 -28.78 -1.55 8.16
CA SER A 800 -27.60 -1.44 7.28
C SER A 800 -26.33 -1.08 8.05
N VAL A 801 -26.42 -0.11 8.97
CA VAL A 801 -25.31 0.26 9.85
C VAL A 801 -24.90 -0.91 10.75
N ALA A 802 -25.86 -1.68 11.29
CA ALA A 802 -25.54 -2.85 12.10
C ALA A 802 -24.71 -3.89 11.32
N VAL A 803 -25.06 -4.16 10.06
CA VAL A 803 -24.27 -5.05 9.19
C VAL A 803 -22.86 -4.49 8.96
N ALA A 804 -22.73 -3.19 8.69
CA ALA A 804 -21.44 -2.55 8.51
C ALA A 804 -20.56 -2.60 9.78
N VAL A 805 -21.16 -2.43 10.96
CA VAL A 805 -20.49 -2.55 12.26
C VAL A 805 -20.01 -3.98 12.52
N GLU A 806 -20.80 -5.00 12.18
CA GLU A 806 -20.35 -6.40 12.29
C GLU A 806 -19.16 -6.68 11.35
N GLN A 807 -19.20 -6.18 10.12
CA GLN A 807 -18.09 -6.29 9.17
C GLN A 807 -16.83 -5.59 9.68
N GLN A 808 -16.95 -4.38 10.22
CA GLN A 808 -15.84 -3.66 10.84
C GLN A 808 -15.28 -4.43 12.04
N SER A 809 -16.14 -4.99 12.89
CA SER A 809 -15.70 -5.82 14.03
C SER A 809 -14.92 -7.07 13.59
N ALA A 810 -15.30 -7.69 12.47
CA ALA A 810 -14.55 -8.81 11.90
C ALA A 810 -13.17 -8.34 11.38
N ALA A 811 -13.13 -7.24 10.62
CA ALA A 811 -11.88 -6.69 10.08
C ALA A 811 -10.91 -6.25 11.19
N THR A 812 -11.40 -5.59 12.25
CA THR A 812 -10.57 -5.17 13.38
C THR A 812 -9.99 -6.36 14.14
N ARG A 813 -10.74 -7.47 14.27
CA ARG A 813 -10.21 -8.72 14.86
C ARG A 813 -9.12 -9.36 13.98
N GLU A 814 -9.23 -9.25 12.66
CA GLU A 814 -8.19 -9.71 11.74
C GLU A 814 -6.94 -8.83 11.83
N ILE A 815 -7.10 -7.50 11.92
CA ILE A 815 -5.98 -6.58 12.17
C ILE A 815 -5.28 -6.92 13.48
N ALA A 816 -6.03 -7.13 14.57
CA ALA A 816 -5.46 -7.48 15.87
C ALA A 816 -4.62 -8.78 15.80
N ARG A 817 -5.10 -9.78 15.04
CA ARG A 817 -4.36 -11.02 14.79
C ARG A 817 -3.06 -10.76 14.01
N ASN A 818 -3.12 -10.01 12.91
CA ASN A 818 -1.97 -9.67 12.08
C ASN A 818 -0.92 -8.85 12.86
N VAL A 819 -1.36 -7.97 13.76
CA VAL A 819 -0.48 -7.21 14.65
C VAL A 819 0.23 -8.14 15.64
N GLY A 820 -0.48 -9.15 16.19
CA GLY A 820 0.12 -10.19 17.01
C GLY A 820 1.20 -10.98 16.27
N GLU A 821 0.92 -11.42 15.04
CA GLU A 821 1.89 -12.12 14.19
C GLU A 821 3.10 -11.24 13.84
N ALA A 822 2.88 -9.94 13.57
CA ALA A 822 3.96 -8.99 13.34
C ALA A 822 4.82 -8.80 14.59
N ALA A 823 4.23 -8.74 15.78
CA ALA A 823 4.97 -8.64 17.05
C ALA A 823 5.88 -9.86 17.24
N ASP A 824 5.35 -11.07 17.06
CA ASP A 824 6.14 -12.30 17.11
C ASP A 824 7.27 -12.28 16.06
N GLY A 825 6.96 -11.85 14.83
CA GLY A 825 7.92 -11.68 13.74
C GLY A 825 9.07 -10.75 14.12
N THR A 826 8.80 -9.59 14.71
CA THR A 826 9.84 -8.66 15.17
C THR A 826 10.72 -9.26 16.28
N GLN A 827 10.13 -10.04 17.20
CA GLN A 827 10.88 -10.74 18.24
C GLN A 827 11.76 -11.87 17.66
N HIS A 828 11.28 -12.56 16.63
CA HIS A 828 12.06 -13.55 15.88
C HIS A 828 13.25 -12.91 15.15
N VAL A 829 13.03 -11.79 14.45
CA VAL A 829 14.10 -11.03 13.77
C VAL A 829 15.16 -10.59 14.77
N ARG A 830 14.77 -10.05 15.93
CA ARG A 830 15.71 -9.65 16.98
C ARG A 830 16.60 -10.82 17.44
N ARG A 831 16.02 -12.01 17.67
CA ARG A 831 16.80 -13.21 18.04
C ARG A 831 17.80 -13.61 16.94
N ASN A 832 17.40 -13.51 15.68
CA ASN A 832 18.30 -13.81 14.55
C ASN A 832 19.46 -12.80 14.47
N ILE A 833 19.18 -11.52 14.71
CA ILE A 833 20.20 -10.46 14.75
C ILE A 833 21.20 -10.73 15.88
N ASP A 834 20.74 -11.10 17.08
CA ASP A 834 21.61 -11.49 18.19
C ASP A 834 22.49 -12.72 17.85
N SER A 835 21.98 -13.63 17.02
CA SER A 835 22.75 -14.79 16.55
C SER A 835 23.81 -14.39 15.51
N VAL A 836 23.46 -13.49 14.58
CA VAL A 836 24.39 -12.97 13.57
C VAL A 836 25.51 -12.17 14.23
N ALA A 837 25.18 -11.30 15.20
CA ALA A 837 26.17 -10.55 15.96
C ALA A 837 27.17 -11.47 16.68
N ARG A 838 26.68 -12.56 17.30
CA ARG A 838 27.54 -13.58 17.93
C ARG A 838 28.42 -14.31 16.93
N ALA A 839 27.87 -14.77 15.81
CA ALA A 839 28.63 -15.46 14.77
C ALA A 839 29.70 -14.55 14.14
N ALA A 840 29.40 -13.26 13.95
CA ALA A 840 30.37 -12.27 13.50
C ALA A 840 31.50 -12.08 14.52
N ALA A 841 31.17 -11.94 15.81
CA ALA A 841 32.17 -11.85 16.88
C ALA A 841 33.10 -13.08 16.93
N GLU A 842 32.54 -14.30 16.85
CA GLU A 842 33.32 -15.55 16.79
C GLU A 842 34.22 -15.64 15.53
N SER A 843 33.73 -15.13 14.40
CA SER A 843 34.52 -15.05 13.15
C SER A 843 35.68 -14.06 13.29
N GLY A 844 35.47 -12.92 13.95
CA GLY A 844 36.52 -11.94 14.25
C GLY A 844 37.59 -12.51 15.20
N GLU A 845 37.18 -13.27 16.21
CA GLU A 845 38.11 -13.97 17.10
C GLU A 845 38.92 -15.02 16.34
N SER A 846 38.26 -15.83 15.50
CA SER A 846 38.91 -16.83 14.66
C SER A 846 39.90 -16.21 13.67
N ALA A 847 39.53 -15.07 13.08
CA ALA A 847 40.41 -14.28 12.22
C ALA A 847 41.66 -13.83 12.97
N THR A 848 41.50 -13.33 14.19
CA THR A 848 42.62 -12.93 15.06
C THR A 848 43.55 -14.12 15.35
N ARG A 849 43.00 -15.30 15.64
CA ARG A 849 43.82 -16.52 15.85
C ARG A 849 44.61 -16.92 14.59
N VAL A 850 43.97 -16.88 13.41
CA VAL A 850 44.64 -17.17 12.13
C VAL A 850 45.72 -16.13 11.82
N LEU A 851 45.49 -14.87 12.15
CA LEU A 851 46.46 -13.79 12.00
C LEU A 851 47.72 -14.06 12.84
N THR A 852 47.54 -14.43 14.12
CA THR A 852 48.64 -14.79 15.02
C THR A 852 49.40 -16.03 14.54
N ALA A 853 48.68 -17.08 14.13
CA ALA A 853 49.29 -18.31 13.62
C ALA A 853 50.09 -18.07 12.34
N SER A 854 49.55 -17.29 11.40
CA SER A 854 50.21 -16.96 10.14
C SER A 854 51.44 -16.09 10.35
N SER A 855 51.38 -15.14 11.30
CA SER A 855 52.55 -14.35 11.72
C SER A 855 53.66 -15.24 12.28
N THR A 856 53.29 -16.20 13.14
CA THR A 856 54.25 -17.16 13.73
C THR A 856 54.90 -18.02 12.65
N VAL A 857 54.13 -18.53 11.69
CA VAL A 857 54.67 -19.30 10.55
C VAL A 857 55.60 -18.43 9.70
N ALA A 858 55.26 -17.16 9.45
CA ALA A 858 56.12 -16.25 8.70
C ALA A 858 57.44 -15.93 9.43
N ASP A 859 57.44 -15.88 10.76
CA ASP A 859 58.64 -15.75 11.59
C ASP A 859 59.50 -17.02 11.53
N GLU A 860 58.91 -18.21 11.67
CA GLU A 860 59.62 -19.50 11.60
C GLU A 860 60.23 -19.75 10.22
N VAL A 861 59.54 -19.39 9.13
CA VAL A 861 60.07 -19.47 7.77
C VAL A 861 61.30 -18.56 7.58
N ARG A 862 61.27 -17.34 8.14
CA ARG A 862 62.44 -16.44 8.13
C ARG A 862 63.61 -17.01 8.93
N SER A 863 63.33 -17.56 10.11
CA SER A 863 64.34 -18.22 10.94
C SER A 863 64.98 -19.40 10.21
N LEU A 864 64.18 -20.29 9.64
CA LEU A 864 64.66 -21.47 8.90
C LEU A 864 65.46 -21.08 7.66
N GLY A 865 65.04 -20.05 6.92
CA GLY A 865 65.82 -19.48 5.81
C GLY A 865 67.23 -19.06 6.24
N SER A 866 67.35 -18.35 7.37
CA SER A 866 68.66 -17.93 7.90
C SER A 866 69.55 -19.10 8.34
N GLN A 867 68.96 -20.17 8.88
CA GLN A 867 69.68 -21.38 9.28
C GLN A 867 70.19 -22.17 8.07
N VAL A 868 69.38 -22.24 7.00
CA VAL A 868 69.76 -22.86 5.73
C VAL A 868 70.91 -22.10 5.08
N ASP A 869 70.84 -20.76 5.05
CA ASP A 869 71.94 -19.91 4.54
C ASP A 869 73.24 -20.15 5.32
N SER A 870 73.16 -20.24 6.64
CA SER A 870 74.32 -20.55 7.50
C SER A 870 74.90 -21.94 7.27
N LEU A 871 74.04 -22.95 7.06
CA LEU A 871 74.47 -24.32 6.77
C LEU A 871 75.18 -24.41 5.41
N VAL A 872 74.59 -23.82 4.37
CA VAL A 872 75.15 -23.84 3.00
C VAL A 872 76.49 -23.09 2.97
N ASN A 873 76.59 -21.95 3.66
CA ASN A 873 77.86 -21.21 3.75
C ASN A 873 78.95 -22.02 4.46
N ARG A 874 78.62 -22.79 5.51
CA ARG A 874 79.56 -23.71 6.17
C ARG A 874 79.99 -24.86 5.26
N MET A 875 79.06 -25.42 4.47
CA MET A 875 79.37 -26.48 3.51
C MET A 875 80.25 -26.00 2.34
N ARG A 876 80.13 -24.74 1.92
CA ARG A 876 81.02 -24.12 0.91
C ARG A 876 82.43 -23.82 1.45
N ALA A 877 82.55 -23.54 2.74
CA ALA A 877 83.83 -23.18 3.38
C ALA A 877 84.69 -24.39 3.80
N GLY A 878 84.08 -25.55 4.05
CA GLY A 878 84.78 -26.84 4.27
C GLY A 878 85.25 -27.44 2.95
#